data_AF-A0A919NG42-F1
#
_entry.id   AF-A0A919NG42-F1
#
_cell.length_a   1.000
_cell.length_b   1.000
_cell.length_c   1.000
_cell.angle_alpha   90.00
_cell.angle_beta   90.00
_cell.angle_gamma   90.00
#
_symmetry.space_group_name_H-M   'P 1'
#
loop_
_entity.id
_entity.type
_entity.pdbx_description
1 polymer ?
#
loop_
_entity_poly.entity_id
_entity_poly.type
_entity_poly.pdbx_seq_one_letter_code
_entity_poly.pdbx_strand_id
1 'polypeptide(L)'
;MEDEWQIAVVAGPPGAARDAAIRRLGAPGGDVRPLEVYGYLTAPTGSLVVGELSGDLADGYSKVSMLLSLGHRVLIVTEFDPGRLLSRFRGWPATAVVVGPVHTAPVLGGPVQASPIDDGLEAIGEGTYYDDGWAGRRNTPIPVVRVASIAVADGAGRTVTGSLAPGLPFLVRVGIGDRRVESILPLDSPIFPSSLLPPDSAGWWLRAVLSRGVDTITEGALFLPRTGEGFSCPCTPGDPHLCTQGDRSFWLDLAAVAPRRPEPQQWQLALLHGATTVQIFEITLNGPAPAARAIYTLTKEFDDLGRFGGRNVSIQEGSLRDGRHYLLVNGSDGARVGSVLTDDQAGNAARLLRSTLFDRQLAGNSTLYDRQFGKSRDDYLTDLWEMARVGWTVHLGLFPDATDRDALREALTHGDGPGRIQVALAEGSRAAVPWQLVYGLPIADRAYVCPSVDEFGPGSSGTGIPDRCPHADKHDQPNGVLCPYGFWGLAHILEVPPSSARMTLAEATGESRPPTVVAARNDTLPGADWAAQRAALDLIDRACVVTTDTKSLRAALIAGADLLYLYCHGREVTGGGVALDFGKGGVLLPEDVGVWADVAPRIRWAQRRPLVVLNGCFTGVRLPETLADFASAFVQSTGAAGVLATEVVMESGLAAHVMSAFVTAWHTDRRGVGPAIRDVRWQLLARGNVMGLAYSPYCDADLRLP
;
A
#
# COMPACT_ATOMS: atom_id res chain seq x y z
N MET A 1 -30.31 -23.58 -28.93
CA MET A 1 -29.20 -24.13 -29.72
C MET A 1 -28.01 -23.24 -29.44
N GLU A 2 -27.38 -23.50 -28.30
CA GLU A 2 -26.05 -22.99 -27.98
C GLU A 2 -25.12 -24.13 -28.37
N ASP A 3 -24.30 -23.92 -29.41
CA ASP A 3 -23.32 -24.91 -29.85
C ASP A 3 -22.02 -24.66 -29.05
N GLU A 4 -21.78 -25.48 -28.04
CA GLU A 4 -20.51 -25.51 -27.31
C GLU A 4 -19.41 -26.11 -28.20
N TRP A 5 -18.36 -25.33 -28.46
CA TRP A 5 -17.12 -25.85 -29.03
C TRP A 5 -16.22 -26.37 -27.90
N GLN A 6 -15.88 -27.66 -27.93
CA GLN A 6 -14.86 -28.21 -27.04
C GLN A 6 -13.49 -28.16 -27.70
N ILE A 7 -12.53 -27.47 -27.08
CA ILE A 7 -11.13 -27.43 -27.52
C ILE A 7 -10.31 -28.32 -26.58
N ALA A 8 -9.63 -29.32 -27.13
CA ALA A 8 -8.66 -30.15 -26.40
C ALA A 8 -7.24 -29.87 -26.89
N VAL A 9 -6.35 -29.46 -25.99
CA VAL A 9 -4.92 -29.28 -26.28
C VAL A 9 -4.16 -30.52 -25.81
N VAL A 10 -3.46 -31.20 -26.73
CA VAL A 10 -2.65 -32.39 -26.42
C VAL A 10 -1.25 -32.18 -26.97
N ALA A 11 -0.24 -32.27 -26.10
CA ALA A 11 1.17 -32.19 -26.48
C ALA A 11 1.72 -33.60 -26.76
N GLY A 12 2.29 -33.81 -27.95
CA GLY A 12 2.95 -35.06 -28.34
C GLY A 12 3.27 -35.10 -29.83
N PRO A 13 4.15 -36.02 -30.29
CA PRO A 13 4.45 -36.18 -31.71
C PRO A 13 3.18 -36.50 -32.53
N PRO A 14 3.10 -36.11 -33.82
CA PRO A 14 1.85 -35.97 -34.57
C PRO A 14 0.92 -37.19 -34.57
N GLY A 15 1.47 -38.41 -34.54
CA GLY A 15 0.69 -39.65 -34.49
C GLY A 15 0.07 -39.95 -33.12
N ALA A 16 0.76 -39.63 -32.02
CA ALA A 16 0.32 -39.97 -30.66
C ALA A 16 -0.75 -39.01 -30.12
N ALA A 17 -0.71 -37.74 -30.52
CA ALA A 17 -1.67 -36.73 -30.10
C ALA A 17 -3.09 -36.98 -30.67
N ARG A 18 -3.17 -37.48 -31.91
CA ARG A 18 -4.44 -37.82 -32.57
C ARG A 18 -5.14 -38.99 -31.88
N ASP A 19 -4.41 -40.07 -31.60
CA ASP A 19 -4.98 -41.27 -30.97
C ASP A 19 -5.34 -41.07 -29.49
N ALA A 20 -4.70 -40.10 -28.82
CA ALA A 20 -5.05 -39.67 -27.47
C ALA A 20 -6.31 -38.79 -27.44
N ALA A 21 -6.47 -37.89 -28.41
CA ALA A 21 -7.66 -37.04 -28.53
C ALA A 21 -8.91 -37.86 -28.86
N ILE A 22 -8.81 -38.84 -29.78
CA ILE A 22 -9.92 -39.74 -30.15
C ILE A 22 -10.35 -40.61 -28.97
N ARG A 23 -9.42 -41.08 -28.13
CA ARG A 23 -9.73 -41.91 -26.95
C ARG A 23 -10.36 -41.12 -25.79
N ARG A 24 -10.04 -39.83 -25.65
CA ARG A 24 -10.50 -39.00 -24.52
C ARG A 24 -11.92 -38.47 -24.68
N LEU A 25 -12.42 -38.41 -25.92
CA LEU A 25 -13.73 -37.85 -26.28
C LEU A 25 -14.83 -38.92 -26.50
N GLY A 26 -14.69 -40.08 -25.86
CA GLY A 26 -15.46 -41.30 -26.12
C GLY A 26 -16.92 -41.13 -26.56
N ALA A 27 -17.19 -41.42 -27.83
CA ALA A 27 -18.53 -41.73 -28.35
C ALA A 27 -18.41 -42.67 -29.57
N PRO A 28 -18.96 -43.91 -29.52
CA PRO A 28 -19.13 -44.73 -30.70
C PRO A 28 -20.44 -44.35 -31.40
N GLY A 29 -20.34 -43.72 -32.56
CA GLY A 29 -21.46 -43.55 -33.50
C GLY A 29 -22.08 -42.15 -33.55
N GLY A 30 -21.47 -41.25 -34.32
CA GLY A 30 -22.05 -39.97 -34.74
C GLY A 30 -21.09 -39.24 -35.68
N ASP A 31 -21.62 -38.60 -36.73
CA ASP A 31 -20.86 -37.91 -37.78
C ASP A 31 -19.85 -36.89 -37.20
N VAL A 32 -18.56 -37.13 -37.42
CA VAL A 32 -17.47 -36.21 -37.03
C VAL A 32 -17.07 -35.38 -38.25
N ARG A 33 -17.31 -34.06 -38.19
CA ARG A 33 -16.74 -33.09 -39.15
C ARG A 33 -15.21 -33.00 -39.00
N PRO A 34 -14.46 -32.63 -40.06
CA PRO A 34 -13.01 -32.76 -40.07
C PRO A 34 -12.37 -31.96 -38.93
N LEU A 35 -11.56 -32.65 -38.12
CA LEU A 35 -10.77 -32.10 -37.03
C LEU A 35 -9.49 -31.49 -37.63
N GLU A 36 -9.29 -30.18 -37.50
CA GLU A 36 -8.01 -29.55 -37.84
C GLU A 36 -7.00 -29.76 -36.68
N VAL A 37 -5.85 -30.33 -37.00
CA VAL A 37 -4.78 -30.62 -36.03
C VAL A 37 -3.63 -29.65 -36.28
N TYR A 38 -3.29 -28.84 -35.27
CA TYR A 38 -2.18 -27.89 -35.33
C TYR A 38 -0.97 -28.45 -34.56
N GLY A 39 0.19 -28.54 -35.23
CA GLY A 39 1.46 -28.92 -34.62
C GLY A 39 2.35 -27.69 -34.40
N TYR A 40 3.06 -27.64 -33.26
CA TYR A 40 4.05 -26.60 -32.96
C TYR A 40 5.47 -27.19 -32.93
N LEU A 41 6.43 -26.45 -33.48
CA LEU A 41 7.87 -26.64 -33.26
C LEU A 41 8.36 -25.49 -32.38
N THR A 42 8.98 -25.81 -31.25
CA THR A 42 9.68 -24.83 -30.40
C THR A 42 11.15 -24.75 -30.82
N ALA A 43 11.66 -23.53 -31.05
CA ALA A 43 13.09 -23.26 -31.13
C ALA A 43 13.52 -22.35 -29.97
N PRO A 44 14.72 -22.52 -29.36
CA PRO A 44 15.02 -21.96 -28.03
C PRO A 44 15.53 -20.51 -28.02
N THR A 45 15.61 -19.80 -29.14
CA THR A 45 16.23 -18.47 -29.18
C THR A 45 15.40 -17.50 -30.02
N GLY A 46 14.99 -16.38 -29.40
CA GLY A 46 13.96 -15.45 -29.85
C GLY A 46 14.14 -14.89 -31.27
N SER A 47 13.63 -15.64 -32.25
CA SER A 47 13.54 -15.24 -33.65
C SER A 47 12.08 -15.07 -34.03
N LEU A 48 11.77 -13.97 -34.73
CA LEU A 48 10.46 -13.76 -35.33
C LEU A 48 10.30 -14.71 -36.52
N VAL A 49 9.37 -15.65 -36.44
CA VAL A 49 9.00 -16.51 -37.56
C VAL A 49 7.71 -15.96 -38.17
N VAL A 50 7.78 -15.54 -39.44
CA VAL A 50 6.59 -15.21 -40.23
C VAL A 50 6.40 -16.34 -41.25
N GLY A 51 5.32 -17.09 -41.11
CA GLY A 51 4.91 -18.09 -42.08
C GLY A 51 3.62 -17.67 -42.77
N GLU A 52 3.56 -17.83 -44.09
CA GLU A 52 2.34 -17.70 -44.88
C GLU A 52 1.73 -19.10 -45.05
N LEU A 53 0.44 -19.24 -44.72
CA LEU A 53 -0.32 -20.46 -44.96
C LEU A 53 -1.46 -20.13 -45.91
N SER A 54 -1.39 -20.67 -47.13
CA SER A 54 -2.48 -20.64 -48.10
C SER A 54 -3.15 -22.02 -48.14
N GLY A 55 -4.46 -22.07 -47.94
CA GLY A 55 -5.28 -23.24 -48.24
C GLY A 55 -6.42 -22.84 -49.17
N ASP A 56 -6.63 -23.61 -50.24
CA ASP A 56 -7.75 -23.42 -51.14
C ASP A 56 -9.04 -23.94 -50.47
N LEU A 57 -9.94 -23.01 -50.15
CA LEU A 57 -11.32 -23.33 -49.81
C LEU A 57 -12.18 -23.24 -51.08
N ALA A 58 -13.14 -24.15 -51.21
CA ALA A 58 -13.93 -24.39 -52.43
C ALA A 58 -14.77 -23.20 -52.94
N ASP A 59 -14.82 -22.06 -52.24
CA ASP A 59 -15.68 -20.91 -52.57
C ASP A 59 -14.91 -19.58 -52.71
N GLY A 60 -13.71 -19.60 -53.31
CA GLY A 60 -13.14 -18.40 -53.95
C GLY A 60 -12.69 -17.24 -53.06
N TYR A 61 -12.49 -17.45 -51.75
CA TYR A 61 -11.86 -16.45 -50.86
C TYR A 61 -10.53 -16.97 -50.33
N SER A 62 -9.43 -16.28 -50.64
CA SER A 62 -8.13 -16.51 -50.02
C SER A 62 -8.12 -15.84 -48.65
N LYS A 63 -8.01 -16.63 -47.56
CA LYS A 63 -7.85 -16.08 -46.20
C LYS A 63 -6.38 -16.15 -45.81
N VAL A 64 -5.70 -15.01 -45.76
CA VAL A 64 -4.31 -14.93 -45.26
C VAL A 64 -4.38 -14.73 -43.75
N SER A 65 -3.89 -15.69 -43.00
CA SER A 65 -3.75 -15.57 -41.54
C SER A 65 -2.27 -15.43 -41.21
N MET A 66 -1.92 -14.39 -40.44
CA MET A 66 -0.55 -14.14 -40.01
C MET A 66 -0.41 -14.51 -38.53
N LEU A 67 0.56 -15.36 -38.21
CA LEU A 67 0.93 -15.66 -36.83
C LEU A 67 2.13 -14.80 -36.42
N LEU A 68 1.98 -14.07 -35.33
CA LEU A 68 3.07 -13.32 -34.70
C LEU A 68 3.37 -13.92 -33.33
N SER A 69 4.61 -14.38 -33.15
CA SER A 69 5.12 -14.89 -31.89
C SER A 69 6.08 -13.87 -31.26
N LEU A 70 5.78 -13.42 -30.05
CA LEU A 70 6.63 -12.58 -29.22
C LEU A 70 6.78 -13.24 -27.86
N GLY A 71 7.78 -14.12 -27.74
CA GLY A 71 8.02 -14.89 -26.52
C GLY A 71 6.84 -15.82 -26.19
N HIS A 72 6.20 -15.62 -25.04
CA HIS A 72 5.14 -16.51 -24.52
C HIS A 72 3.72 -16.15 -24.98
N ARG A 73 3.55 -15.24 -25.94
CA ARG A 73 2.23 -14.83 -26.45
C ARG A 73 2.16 -15.02 -27.96
N VAL A 74 1.06 -15.63 -28.40
CA VAL A 74 0.71 -15.77 -29.81
C VAL A 74 -0.49 -14.88 -30.08
N LEU A 75 -0.35 -13.97 -31.05
CA LEU A 75 -1.46 -13.16 -31.54
C LEU A 75 -1.93 -13.76 -32.88
N ILE A 76 -3.22 -14.10 -32.97
CA ILE A 76 -3.86 -14.54 -34.21
C ILE A 76 -4.77 -13.40 -34.67
N VAL A 77 -4.50 -12.84 -35.84
CA VAL A 77 -5.33 -11.78 -36.44
C VAL A 77 -6.10 -12.40 -37.59
N THR A 78 -7.43 -12.44 -37.50
CA THR A 78 -8.28 -13.22 -38.41
C THR A 78 -9.09 -12.41 -39.43
N GLU A 79 -9.00 -11.08 -39.44
CA GLU A 79 -9.67 -10.20 -40.42
C GLU A 79 -8.90 -8.87 -40.57
N PHE A 80 -8.66 -8.39 -41.81
CA PHE A 80 -7.84 -7.21 -42.04
C PHE A 80 -8.27 -6.35 -43.23
N ASP A 81 -8.31 -5.03 -43.03
CA ASP A 81 -8.42 -3.98 -44.06
C ASP A 81 -7.09 -3.20 -44.13
N PRO A 82 -6.31 -3.31 -45.22
CA PRO A 82 -4.97 -2.70 -45.34
C PRO A 82 -4.95 -1.17 -45.23
N GLY A 83 -6.07 -0.48 -45.49
CA GLY A 83 -6.10 0.99 -45.56
C GLY A 83 -5.99 1.72 -44.21
N ARG A 84 -6.26 1.06 -43.09
CA ARG A 84 -6.35 1.70 -41.76
C ARG A 84 -5.06 1.66 -40.93
N LEU A 85 -4.00 0.98 -41.39
CA LEU A 85 -2.79 0.80 -40.59
C LEU A 85 -1.86 2.02 -40.60
N LEU A 86 -1.78 2.75 -41.71
CA LEU A 86 -0.80 3.83 -41.88
C LEU A 86 -1.15 5.13 -41.13
N SER A 87 -2.39 5.27 -40.62
CA SER A 87 -2.80 6.43 -39.81
C SER A 87 -2.61 6.24 -38.30
N ARG A 88 -2.45 5.00 -37.81
CA ARG A 88 -2.32 4.70 -36.38
C ARG A 88 -0.89 4.65 -35.85
N PHE A 89 0.12 4.73 -36.72
CA PHE A 89 1.54 4.63 -36.34
C PHE A 89 2.39 5.88 -36.63
N ARG A 90 1.77 7.05 -36.83
CA ARG A 90 2.50 8.33 -36.72
C ARG A 90 2.87 8.57 -35.26
N GLY A 91 4.14 8.39 -34.92
CA GLY A 91 4.73 8.81 -33.63
C GLY A 91 5.47 7.74 -32.83
N TRP A 92 5.64 6.53 -33.34
CA TRP A 92 6.45 5.51 -32.66
C TRP A 92 7.94 5.65 -33.06
N PRO A 93 8.89 5.64 -32.10
CA PRO A 93 10.31 5.70 -32.41
C PRO A 93 10.72 4.41 -33.13
N ALA A 94 11.34 4.57 -34.30
CA ALA A 94 11.71 3.48 -35.20
C ALA A 94 12.83 2.62 -34.61
N THR A 95 12.54 1.35 -34.36
CA THR A 95 13.53 0.27 -34.47
C THR A 95 13.14 -0.54 -35.70
N ALA A 96 14.08 -0.73 -36.62
CA ALA A 96 13.87 -1.11 -38.01
C ALA A 96 12.90 -2.29 -38.24
N VAL A 97 11.86 -2.05 -39.03
CA VAL A 97 11.08 -3.07 -39.73
C VAL A 97 11.56 -3.06 -41.18
N VAL A 98 12.38 -4.05 -41.57
CA VAL A 98 12.77 -4.25 -42.97
C VAL A 98 11.76 -5.22 -43.58
N VAL A 99 10.85 -4.70 -44.41
CA VAL A 99 10.07 -5.53 -45.35
C VAL A 99 10.68 -5.30 -46.73
N GLY A 100 11.43 -6.28 -47.21
CA GLY A 100 11.95 -6.29 -48.58
C GLY A 100 11.17 -7.27 -49.45
N PRO A 101 10.76 -6.91 -50.68
CA PRO A 101 10.16 -7.87 -51.60
C PRO A 101 11.22 -8.81 -52.16
N VAL A 102 10.88 -10.10 -52.25
CA VAL A 102 11.66 -11.09 -53.01
C VAL A 102 11.47 -10.78 -54.50
N HIS A 103 12.44 -10.11 -55.10
CA HIS A 103 12.55 -10.04 -56.56
C HIS A 103 13.57 -11.09 -57.04
N THR A 104 13.08 -11.97 -57.90
CA THR A 104 13.88 -12.83 -58.77
C THR A 104 14.74 -11.97 -59.69
N ALA A 105 16.05 -12.20 -59.67
CA ALA A 105 16.99 -11.58 -60.61
C ALA A 105 16.85 -12.22 -62.01
N PRO A 106 17.21 -11.47 -63.06
CA PRO A 106 18.29 -11.98 -63.90
C PRO A 106 19.41 -10.95 -64.17
N VAL A 107 20.56 -11.55 -64.44
CA VAL A 107 21.88 -11.07 -64.86
C VAL A 107 21.83 -9.98 -65.96
N LEU A 108 22.73 -8.97 -65.91
CA LEU A 108 23.69 -8.58 -66.98
C LEU A 108 24.46 -7.27 -66.64
N GLY A 109 25.81 -7.39 -66.62
CA GLY A 109 26.69 -6.51 -67.39
C GLY A 109 27.25 -5.20 -66.81
N GLY A 110 28.52 -5.24 -66.38
CA GLY A 110 29.54 -4.30 -66.88
C GLY A 110 29.71 -2.92 -66.22
N PRO A 111 30.85 -2.24 -66.45
CA PRO A 111 31.72 -1.74 -65.38
C PRO A 111 32.00 -0.21 -65.46
N VAL A 112 33.06 0.25 -64.74
CA VAL A 112 33.90 1.46 -64.98
C VAL A 112 33.55 2.62 -64.04
N GLN A 113 34.45 3.38 -63.38
CA GLN A 113 35.91 3.43 -63.20
C GLN A 113 36.24 4.31 -61.98
N ALA A 114 37.52 4.26 -61.59
CA ALA A 114 38.12 4.81 -60.38
C ALA A 114 38.73 6.23 -60.53
N SER A 115 38.90 6.91 -59.37
CA SER A 115 40.05 7.74 -58.94
C SER A 115 40.36 9.05 -59.72
N PRO A 116 41.16 10.04 -59.21
CA PRO A 116 42.24 9.98 -58.20
C PRO A 116 42.13 11.02 -57.05
N ILE A 117 42.69 10.84 -55.84
CA ILE A 117 44.10 10.93 -55.35
C ILE A 117 44.83 12.23 -55.70
N ASP A 118 45.29 12.92 -54.64
CA ASP A 118 46.58 13.64 -54.46
C ASP A 118 46.37 14.83 -53.49
N ASP A 119 47.28 15.28 -52.64
CA ASP A 119 48.54 14.81 -52.04
C ASP A 119 48.93 15.92 -51.04
N GLY A 120 49.75 15.65 -50.01
CA GLY A 120 50.37 16.76 -49.25
C GLY A 120 50.81 16.43 -47.82
N LEU A 121 52.10 16.14 -47.67
CA LEU A 121 52.84 15.74 -46.47
C LEU A 121 53.67 16.93 -45.90
N GLU A 122 54.12 16.78 -44.64
CA GLU A 122 55.19 17.53 -43.92
C GLU A 122 54.77 18.83 -43.18
N ALA A 123 55.24 19.19 -41.96
CA ALA A 123 56.14 18.61 -40.96
C ALA A 123 56.11 19.46 -39.64
N ILE A 124 56.27 18.79 -38.49
CA ILE A 124 56.88 19.19 -37.18
C ILE A 124 56.35 20.43 -36.41
N GLY A 125 55.99 20.22 -35.13
CA GLY A 125 56.00 21.27 -34.10
C GLY A 125 55.42 20.83 -32.75
N GLU A 126 56.26 20.62 -31.74
CA GLU A 126 55.87 20.56 -30.32
C GLU A 126 55.24 21.91 -29.90
N GLY A 127 54.09 21.87 -29.22
CA GLY A 127 53.50 23.08 -28.66
C GLY A 127 52.07 22.88 -28.15
N THR A 128 51.93 22.95 -26.83
CA THR A 128 50.68 23.08 -26.06
C THR A 128 49.65 24.02 -26.70
N TYR A 129 48.38 23.60 -26.86
CA TYR A 129 47.23 24.51 -26.83
C TYR A 129 45.91 23.78 -26.52
N TYR A 130 44.99 24.59 -25.99
CA TYR A 130 43.70 24.30 -25.36
C TYR A 130 42.68 23.45 -26.14
N ASP A 131 41.92 22.71 -25.32
CA ASP A 131 40.46 22.57 -25.29
C ASP A 131 39.69 23.45 -26.31
N ASP A 132 38.91 22.80 -27.17
CA ASP A 132 37.49 23.12 -27.37
C ASP A 132 36.90 22.22 -28.47
N GLY A 133 35.81 21.52 -28.13
CA GLY A 133 34.82 21.17 -29.15
C GLY A 133 34.31 19.73 -29.17
N TRP A 134 34.19 19.01 -28.06
CA TRP A 134 33.31 17.81 -28.01
C TRP A 134 32.64 17.61 -26.63
N ALA A 135 32.19 18.71 -26.00
CA ALA A 135 31.36 18.67 -24.79
C ALA A 135 29.93 19.13 -25.14
N GLY A 136 29.05 18.19 -25.46
CA GLY A 136 27.66 18.53 -25.83
C GLY A 136 26.60 17.45 -25.61
N ARG A 137 26.99 16.21 -25.28
CA ARG A 137 26.04 15.22 -24.76
C ARG A 137 26.25 15.12 -23.26
N ARG A 138 25.41 15.83 -22.50
CA ARG A 138 25.21 15.53 -21.08
C ARG A 138 24.83 14.05 -21.04
N ASN A 139 25.73 13.20 -20.55
CA ASN A 139 25.37 11.87 -20.10
C ASN A 139 24.40 12.08 -18.95
N THR A 140 23.10 12.15 -19.24
CA THR A 140 22.08 11.94 -18.24
C THR A 140 22.35 10.56 -17.67
N PRO A 141 22.75 10.44 -16.39
CA PRO A 141 23.00 9.14 -15.80
C PRO A 141 21.76 8.27 -16.02
N ILE A 142 21.95 7.09 -16.59
CA ILE A 142 20.86 6.11 -16.66
C ILE A 142 20.42 5.88 -15.22
N PRO A 143 19.12 6.06 -14.89
CA PRO A 143 18.67 5.87 -13.53
C PRO A 143 18.93 4.41 -13.11
N VAL A 144 19.78 4.21 -12.11
CA VAL A 144 19.95 2.92 -11.42
C VAL A 144 18.62 2.57 -10.76
N VAL A 145 18.16 1.35 -10.98
CA VAL A 145 16.94 0.81 -10.39
C VAL A 145 17.30 0.14 -9.08
N ARG A 146 16.69 0.57 -7.97
CA ARG A 146 16.88 0.00 -6.63
C ARG A 146 15.72 -0.92 -6.27
N VAL A 147 16.02 -2.18 -6.06
CA VAL A 147 15.07 -3.18 -5.59
C VAL A 147 15.65 -3.79 -4.32
N ALA A 148 14.79 -3.98 -3.32
CA ALA A 148 15.16 -4.82 -2.19
C ALA A 148 15.41 -6.24 -2.72
N SER A 149 16.59 -6.77 -2.46
CA SER A 149 16.94 -8.15 -2.72
C SER A 149 17.03 -8.87 -1.39
N ILE A 150 16.36 -10.01 -1.28
CA ILE A 150 16.47 -10.93 -0.15
C ILE A 150 17.05 -12.24 -0.67
N ALA A 151 18.07 -12.78 -0.03
CA ALA A 151 18.60 -14.10 -0.30
C ALA A 151 18.76 -14.90 1.00
N VAL A 152 18.85 -16.22 0.91
CA VAL A 152 19.17 -17.10 2.03
C VAL A 152 20.48 -17.79 1.70
N ALA A 153 21.43 -17.79 2.63
CA ALA A 153 22.72 -18.45 2.49
C ALA A 153 23.00 -19.37 3.69
N ASP A 154 23.83 -20.40 3.50
CA ASP A 154 24.26 -21.26 4.59
C ASP A 154 25.30 -20.55 5.49
N GLY A 155 25.73 -21.20 6.58
CA GLY A 155 26.76 -20.65 7.46
C GLY A 155 28.13 -20.41 6.80
N ALA A 156 28.36 -20.91 5.58
CA ALA A 156 29.55 -20.63 4.77
C ALA A 156 29.31 -19.50 3.75
N GLY A 157 28.12 -18.87 3.76
CA GLY A 157 27.76 -17.78 2.86
C GLY A 157 27.37 -18.22 1.45
N ARG A 158 27.14 -19.51 1.20
CA ARG A 158 26.68 -20.02 -0.11
C ARG A 158 25.16 -19.92 -0.20
N THR A 159 24.65 -19.38 -1.30
CA THR A 159 23.20 -19.25 -1.52
C THR A 159 22.51 -20.61 -1.46
N VAL A 160 21.43 -20.68 -0.68
CA VAL A 160 20.61 -21.87 -0.48
C VAL A 160 19.42 -21.80 -1.45
N THR A 161 19.34 -22.79 -2.33
CA THR A 161 18.23 -22.93 -3.29
C THR A 161 17.24 -24.03 -2.91
N GLY A 162 17.57 -24.85 -1.90
CA GLY A 162 16.74 -25.95 -1.40
C GLY A 162 16.35 -25.79 0.07
N SER A 163 15.88 -26.86 0.71
CA SER A 163 15.57 -26.84 2.13
C SER A 163 16.81 -26.59 2.99
N LEU A 164 16.67 -25.82 4.06
CA LEU A 164 17.70 -25.65 5.07
C LEU A 164 17.84 -26.91 5.92
N ALA A 165 19.07 -27.29 6.26
CA ALA A 165 19.31 -28.37 7.20
C ALA A 165 18.86 -27.93 8.61
N PRO A 166 17.98 -28.69 9.29
CA PRO A 166 17.46 -28.30 10.60
C PRO A 166 18.57 -28.08 11.63
N GLY A 167 18.46 -27.00 12.41
CA GLY A 167 19.41 -26.67 13.48
C GLY A 167 20.75 -26.09 13.01
N LEU A 168 21.00 -25.97 11.70
CA LEU A 168 22.24 -25.36 11.20
C LEU A 168 22.12 -23.83 11.14
N PRO A 169 23.25 -23.11 11.31
CA PRO A 169 23.30 -21.66 11.09
C PRO A 169 23.09 -21.33 9.60
N PHE A 170 22.41 -20.23 9.36
CA PHE A 170 22.18 -19.67 8.03
C PHE A 170 22.15 -18.14 8.11
N LEU A 171 22.19 -17.48 6.96
CA LEU A 171 22.14 -16.03 6.82
C LEU A 171 20.91 -15.66 6.00
N VAL A 172 20.12 -14.70 6.49
CA VAL A 172 19.20 -13.93 5.63
C VAL A 172 19.96 -12.70 5.16
N ARG A 173 20.15 -12.59 3.85
CA ARG A 173 20.88 -11.47 3.25
C ARG A 173 19.90 -10.45 2.72
N VAL A 174 20.11 -9.19 3.02
CA VAL A 174 19.32 -8.08 2.47
C VAL A 174 20.22 -7.05 1.80
N GLY A 175 19.83 -6.60 0.63
CA GLY A 175 20.53 -5.56 -0.12
C GLY A 175 19.52 -4.69 -0.87
N ILE A 176 19.89 -3.45 -1.18
CA ILE A 176 19.03 -2.52 -1.92
C ILE A 176 19.85 -1.95 -3.07
N GLY A 177 19.46 -2.23 -4.32
CA GLY A 177 20.23 -1.81 -5.48
C GLY A 177 19.79 -2.58 -6.72
N ASP A 178 20.70 -2.87 -7.62
CA ASP A 178 20.35 -3.67 -8.78
C ASP A 178 19.87 -5.05 -8.31
N ARG A 179 18.82 -5.54 -8.98
CA ARG A 179 18.23 -6.81 -8.63
C ARG A 179 19.26 -7.93 -8.74
N ARG A 180 19.43 -8.68 -7.65
CA ARG A 180 20.36 -9.82 -7.59
C ARG A 180 19.69 -11.12 -8.04
N VAL A 181 20.42 -11.96 -8.78
CA VAL A 181 19.93 -13.26 -9.26
C VAL A 181 19.73 -14.25 -8.13
N GLU A 182 20.41 -14.04 -7.01
CA GLU A 182 20.28 -14.78 -5.77
C GLU A 182 19.00 -14.43 -5.00
N SER A 183 18.28 -13.38 -5.42
CA SER A 183 17.13 -12.94 -4.67
C SER A 183 15.96 -13.92 -4.79
N ILE A 184 15.42 -14.32 -3.64
CA ILE A 184 14.22 -15.16 -3.49
C ILE A 184 12.90 -14.37 -3.56
N LEU A 185 12.96 -13.08 -3.89
CA LEU A 185 11.78 -12.26 -4.15
C LEU A 185 11.26 -12.48 -5.60
N PRO A 186 9.94 -12.40 -5.86
CA PRO A 186 9.35 -12.56 -7.19
C PRO A 186 9.85 -11.53 -8.22
N LEU A 187 9.85 -11.87 -9.51
CA LEU A 187 10.31 -10.98 -10.60
C LEU A 187 9.52 -9.68 -10.71
N ASP A 188 8.24 -9.71 -10.34
CA ASP A 188 7.32 -8.58 -10.31
C ASP A 188 7.40 -7.75 -9.00
N SER A 189 8.38 -8.06 -8.14
CA SER A 189 8.70 -7.20 -7.00
C SER A 189 9.02 -5.79 -7.50
N PRO A 190 8.56 -4.75 -6.79
CA PRO A 190 8.56 -3.39 -7.29
C PRO A 190 9.96 -2.89 -7.70
N ILE A 191 9.99 -2.13 -8.80
CA ILE A 191 11.17 -1.61 -9.50
C ILE A 191 11.20 -0.09 -9.30
N PHE A 192 12.36 0.48 -8.98
CA PHE A 192 12.58 1.90 -8.68
C PHE A 192 13.22 2.68 -9.84
N PRO A 193 12.88 3.95 -10.09
CA PRO A 193 13.68 4.87 -10.88
C PRO A 193 14.46 5.88 -10.00
N SER A 194 15.80 5.91 -10.07
CA SER A 194 16.63 6.85 -9.28
C SER A 194 16.54 8.34 -9.64
N SER A 195 15.64 8.74 -10.53
CA SER A 195 15.45 10.15 -10.90
C SER A 195 14.70 11.00 -9.87
N LEU A 196 14.19 10.41 -8.77
CA LEU A 196 13.25 11.06 -7.85
C LEU A 196 13.78 11.28 -6.41
N LEU A 197 15.10 11.18 -6.22
CA LEU A 197 15.73 11.32 -4.91
C LEU A 197 15.73 12.78 -4.39
N PRO A 198 15.26 13.05 -3.16
CA PRO A 198 15.32 14.36 -2.53
C PRO A 198 16.77 14.76 -2.18
N PRO A 199 17.00 16.06 -1.91
CA PRO A 199 18.33 16.65 -1.94
C PRO A 199 19.19 16.49 -0.67
N ASP A 200 18.85 15.59 0.26
CA ASP A 200 19.74 15.37 1.41
C ASP A 200 21.09 14.80 0.93
N SER A 201 22.17 15.40 1.43
CA SER A 201 23.53 15.21 0.93
C SER A 201 24.20 13.94 1.46
N ALA A 202 23.70 13.36 2.55
CA ALA A 202 24.33 12.21 3.20
C ALA A 202 23.86 10.85 2.65
N GLY A 203 22.54 10.61 2.57
CA GLY A 203 21.94 9.27 2.39
C GLY A 203 21.18 8.83 3.64
N TRP A 204 20.67 7.61 3.68
CA TRP A 204 19.81 7.13 4.76
C TRP A 204 20.32 5.85 5.41
N TRP A 205 20.37 5.83 6.74
CA TRP A 205 20.55 4.59 7.49
C TRP A 205 19.21 3.85 7.61
N LEU A 206 19.19 2.61 7.14
CA LEU A 206 18.06 1.70 7.27
C LEU A 206 18.43 0.59 8.25
N ARG A 207 17.51 0.26 9.15
CA ARG A 207 17.62 -0.89 10.04
C ARG A 207 16.83 -2.06 9.46
N ALA A 208 17.46 -3.20 9.34
CA ALA A 208 16.81 -4.45 8.96
C ALA A 208 16.61 -5.31 10.19
N VAL A 209 15.37 -5.73 10.45
CA VAL A 209 15.00 -6.54 11.61
C VAL A 209 14.43 -7.86 11.14
N LEU A 210 15.09 -8.96 11.49
CA LEU A 210 14.62 -10.31 11.24
C LEU A 210 13.92 -10.84 12.50
N SER A 211 12.64 -11.16 12.39
CA SER A 211 11.84 -11.70 13.48
C SER A 211 11.15 -13.01 13.09
N ARG A 212 10.71 -13.74 14.12
CA ARG A 212 9.85 -14.91 13.99
C ARG A 212 8.68 -14.74 14.93
N GLY A 213 7.56 -14.26 14.39
CA GLY A 213 6.46 -13.77 15.22
C GLY A 213 6.89 -12.51 15.97
N VAL A 214 6.86 -12.56 17.30
CA VAL A 214 7.25 -11.43 18.16
C VAL A 214 8.72 -11.43 18.53
N ASP A 215 9.40 -12.57 18.37
CA ASP A 215 10.79 -12.71 18.75
C ASP A 215 11.68 -12.06 17.67
N THR A 216 12.40 -11.00 18.04
CA THR A 216 13.52 -10.52 17.22
C THR A 216 14.62 -11.57 17.27
N ILE A 217 15.03 -12.08 16.10
CA ILE A 217 16.12 -13.05 15.99
C ILE A 217 17.46 -12.32 15.87
N THR A 218 17.52 -11.34 14.98
CA THR A 218 18.71 -10.51 14.75
C THR A 218 18.31 -9.23 14.02
N GLU A 219 19.22 -8.27 14.00
CA GLU A 219 19.08 -7.04 13.26
C GLU A 219 20.43 -6.56 12.76
N GLY A 220 20.38 -5.63 11.82
CA GLY A 220 21.56 -4.92 11.37
C GLY A 220 21.19 -3.63 10.68
N ALA A 221 22.20 -2.89 10.24
CA ALA A 221 22.01 -1.65 9.53
C ALA A 221 22.65 -1.71 8.15
N LEU A 222 21.99 -1.08 7.20
CA LEU A 222 22.50 -0.84 5.86
C LEU A 222 22.34 0.64 5.55
N PHE A 223 23.31 1.20 4.86
CA PHE A 223 23.28 2.57 4.40
C PHE A 223 22.80 2.61 2.96
N LEU A 224 21.80 3.44 2.69
CA LEU A 224 21.30 3.74 1.36
C LEU A 224 21.85 5.11 0.94
N PRO A 225 22.93 5.18 0.14
CA PRO A 225 23.46 6.47 -0.31
C PRO A 225 22.44 7.18 -1.20
N ARG A 226 22.63 8.47 -1.44
CA ARG A 226 21.81 9.22 -2.39
C ARG A 226 21.79 8.53 -3.76
N THR A 227 22.94 8.25 -4.35
CA THR A 227 23.07 7.56 -5.64
C THR A 227 23.77 6.22 -5.50
N GLY A 228 23.42 5.24 -6.34
CA GLY A 228 24.06 3.92 -6.37
C GLY A 228 23.36 2.87 -5.51
N GLU A 229 24.07 1.82 -5.14
CA GLU A 229 23.51 0.73 -4.32
C GLU A 229 23.69 1.01 -2.83
N GLY A 230 22.77 0.48 -2.02
CA GLY A 230 22.92 0.39 -0.58
C GLY A 230 24.03 -0.60 -0.21
N PHE A 231 24.62 -0.38 0.96
CA PHE A 231 25.69 -1.22 1.47
C PHE A 231 25.64 -1.33 3.00
N SER A 232 26.03 -2.48 3.54
CA SER A 232 26.41 -2.64 4.93
C SER A 232 27.88 -2.27 5.12
N CYS A 233 28.23 -1.77 6.30
CA CYS A 233 29.61 -1.44 6.66
C CYS A 233 29.75 -1.43 8.20
N PRO A 234 30.97 -1.41 8.76
CA PRO A 234 31.18 -1.42 10.22
C PRO A 234 30.94 -0.07 10.92
N CYS A 235 30.55 0.98 10.21
CA CYS A 235 30.28 2.28 10.82
C CYS A 235 29.02 2.22 11.70
N THR A 236 29.02 3.02 12.78
CA THR A 236 27.85 3.21 13.63
C THR A 236 26.71 3.87 12.84
N PRO A 237 25.48 3.33 12.86
CA PRO A 237 24.34 3.97 12.22
C PRO A 237 24.11 5.38 12.77
N GLY A 238 23.92 6.35 11.88
CA GLY A 238 23.77 7.78 12.21
C GLY A 238 25.08 8.57 12.14
N ASP A 239 26.24 7.93 12.27
CA ASP A 239 27.53 8.62 12.18
C ASP A 239 28.00 8.78 10.72
N PRO A 240 28.89 9.74 10.43
CA PRO A 240 29.58 9.83 9.15
C PRO A 240 30.39 8.56 8.85
N HIS A 241 30.40 8.14 7.58
CA HIS A 241 31.18 6.98 7.17
C HIS A 241 32.69 7.24 7.24
N LEU A 242 33.39 6.47 8.06
CA LEU A 242 34.86 6.38 8.10
C LEU A 242 35.40 5.16 7.37
N CYS A 243 34.51 4.27 6.90
CA CYS A 243 34.87 3.04 6.20
C CYS A 243 35.33 3.32 4.76
N THR A 244 36.28 2.50 4.29
CA THR A 244 36.71 2.50 2.89
C THR A 244 35.70 1.75 2.02
N GLN A 245 35.84 1.84 0.70
CA GLN A 245 34.98 1.08 -0.21
C GLN A 245 35.15 -0.44 -0.04
N GLY A 246 36.33 -0.92 0.35
CA GLY A 246 36.59 -2.34 0.57
C GLY A 246 35.92 -2.92 1.82
N ASP A 247 35.54 -2.05 2.77
CA ASP A 247 34.82 -2.43 3.99
C ASP A 247 33.30 -2.51 3.79
N ARG A 248 32.82 -2.19 2.57
CA ARG A 248 31.40 -2.12 2.23
C ARG A 248 30.98 -3.41 1.53
N SER A 249 29.86 -3.96 1.97
CA SER A 249 29.22 -5.11 1.32
C SER A 249 27.85 -4.70 0.83
N PHE A 250 27.47 -5.11 -0.37
CA PHE A 250 26.09 -4.95 -0.85
C PHE A 250 25.08 -5.65 0.09
N TRP A 251 25.45 -6.84 0.56
CA TRP A 251 24.63 -7.62 1.46
C TRP A 251 24.85 -7.21 2.91
N LEU A 252 23.77 -6.96 3.62
CA LEU A 252 23.68 -7.07 5.07
C LEU A 252 23.33 -8.52 5.40
N ASP A 253 24.22 -9.21 6.10
CA ASP A 253 24.05 -10.60 6.52
C ASP A 253 23.43 -10.65 7.93
N LEU A 254 22.21 -11.19 8.02
CA LEU A 254 21.47 -11.38 9.26
C LEU A 254 21.55 -12.85 9.68
N ALA A 255 22.33 -13.14 10.71
CA ALA A 255 22.57 -14.52 11.17
C ALA A 255 21.39 -15.10 11.94
N ALA A 256 21.05 -16.35 11.63
CA ALA A 256 19.97 -17.08 12.29
C ALA A 256 20.28 -18.58 12.36
N VAL A 257 19.47 -19.33 13.13
CA VAL A 257 19.57 -20.79 13.24
C VAL A 257 18.29 -21.42 12.72
N ALA A 258 18.44 -22.36 11.78
CA ALA A 258 17.29 -23.04 11.18
C ALA A 258 16.51 -23.79 12.26
N PRO A 259 15.17 -23.69 12.30
CA PRO A 259 14.38 -24.43 13.27
C PRO A 259 14.63 -25.94 13.14
N ARG A 260 14.66 -26.65 14.27
CA ARG A 260 14.91 -28.11 14.28
C ARG A 260 13.76 -28.91 13.66
N ARG A 261 12.58 -28.31 13.55
CA ARG A 261 11.40 -28.96 12.95
C ARG A 261 11.42 -28.77 11.43
N PRO A 262 11.11 -29.83 10.65
CA PRO A 262 11.15 -29.79 9.20
C PRO A 262 9.95 -29.04 8.59
N GLU A 263 8.95 -28.68 9.40
CA GLU A 263 7.77 -27.95 8.91
C GLU A 263 8.14 -26.57 8.37
N PRO A 264 7.47 -26.07 7.31
CA PRO A 264 7.72 -24.74 6.79
C PRO A 264 7.50 -23.68 7.86
N GLN A 265 8.35 -22.68 7.94
CA GLN A 265 8.33 -21.64 8.97
C GLN A 265 8.16 -20.27 8.32
N GLN A 266 7.34 -19.41 8.91
CA GLN A 266 7.17 -18.02 8.49
C GLN A 266 8.03 -17.12 9.38
N TRP A 267 8.83 -16.30 8.74
CA TRP A 267 9.71 -15.30 9.34
C TRP A 267 9.36 -13.95 8.72
N GLN A 268 9.66 -12.87 9.43
CA GLN A 268 9.41 -11.52 8.96
C GLN A 268 10.74 -10.75 8.89
N LEU A 269 10.97 -10.06 7.78
CA LEU A 269 12.06 -9.11 7.63
C LEU A 269 11.46 -7.72 7.46
N ALA A 270 11.69 -6.82 8.41
CA ALA A 270 11.26 -5.44 8.30
C ALA A 270 12.44 -4.51 7.98
N LEU A 271 12.25 -3.60 7.04
CA LEU A 271 13.15 -2.49 6.76
C LEU A 271 12.58 -1.22 7.39
N LEU A 272 13.36 -0.58 8.26
CA LEU A 272 12.95 0.58 9.04
C LEU A 272 13.85 1.80 8.73
N HIS A 273 13.25 2.98 8.66
CA HIS A 273 13.94 4.27 8.67
C HIS A 273 13.61 4.99 9.99
N GLY A 274 14.56 5.04 10.92
CA GLY A 274 14.24 5.39 12.32
C GLY A 274 13.25 4.40 12.93
N ALA A 275 12.12 4.89 13.44
CA ALA A 275 11.01 4.04 13.89
C ALA A 275 10.07 3.60 12.75
N THR A 276 10.09 4.28 11.60
CA THR A 276 9.15 4.08 10.50
C THR A 276 9.38 2.74 9.83
N THR A 277 8.35 1.89 9.76
CA THR A 277 8.42 0.67 8.96
C THR A 277 8.21 1.02 7.50
N VAL A 278 9.21 0.76 6.67
CA VAL A 278 9.20 1.09 5.24
C VAL A 278 8.68 -0.09 4.42
N GLN A 279 9.19 -1.29 4.68
CA GLN A 279 8.75 -2.52 4.03
C GLN A 279 8.79 -3.68 5.02
N ILE A 280 7.87 -4.64 4.85
CA ILE A 280 7.88 -5.92 5.57
C ILE A 280 7.83 -7.03 4.53
N PHE A 281 8.68 -8.03 4.69
CA PHE A 281 8.71 -9.23 3.88
C PHE A 281 8.39 -10.44 4.73
N GLU A 282 7.50 -11.30 4.22
CA GLU A 282 7.32 -12.64 4.74
C GLU A 282 8.31 -13.57 4.05
N ILE A 283 9.11 -14.29 4.84
CA ILE A 283 10.07 -15.29 4.37
C ILE A 283 9.57 -16.66 4.82
N THR A 284 9.34 -17.56 3.85
CA THR A 284 9.04 -18.96 4.11
C THR A 284 10.32 -19.78 4.02
N LEU A 285 10.72 -20.36 5.15
CA LEU A 285 11.85 -21.28 5.26
C LEU A 285 11.35 -22.73 5.39
N ASN A 286 12.25 -23.71 5.18
CA ASN A 286 11.97 -25.15 5.28
C ASN A 286 10.87 -25.68 4.34
N GLY A 287 10.57 -24.95 3.25
CA GLY A 287 9.87 -25.49 2.08
C GLY A 287 10.81 -26.23 1.13
N PRO A 288 10.34 -26.60 -0.09
CA PRO A 288 11.21 -27.13 -1.15
C PRO A 288 12.38 -26.20 -1.47
N ALA A 289 12.13 -24.89 -1.39
CA ALA A 289 13.10 -23.80 -1.52
C ALA A 289 12.69 -22.64 -0.60
N PRO A 290 13.61 -21.76 -0.18
CA PRO A 290 13.27 -20.51 0.49
C PRO A 290 12.51 -19.59 -0.47
N ALA A 291 11.48 -18.92 0.02
CA ALA A 291 10.71 -17.96 -0.75
C ALA A 291 10.43 -16.71 0.10
N ALA A 292 10.37 -15.54 -0.53
CA ALA A 292 9.98 -14.31 0.15
C ALA A 292 8.90 -13.58 -0.65
N ARG A 293 8.08 -12.79 0.05
CA ARG A 293 7.18 -11.81 -0.59
C ARG A 293 7.07 -10.56 0.25
N ALA A 294 6.94 -9.40 -0.38
CA ALA A 294 6.56 -8.18 0.33
C ALA A 294 5.10 -8.31 0.81
N ILE A 295 4.89 -8.08 2.10
CA ILE A 295 3.55 -8.04 2.72
C ILE A 295 3.20 -6.64 3.21
N TYR A 296 4.17 -5.74 3.31
CA TYR A 296 3.91 -4.33 3.57
C TYR A 296 4.90 -3.47 2.79
N THR A 297 4.43 -2.35 2.26
CA THR A 297 5.20 -1.40 1.47
C THR A 297 4.63 0.01 1.66
N LEU A 298 5.35 0.82 2.42
CA LEU A 298 5.10 2.25 2.56
C LEU A 298 5.59 3.01 1.34
N THR A 299 6.83 2.74 0.92
CA THR A 299 7.37 3.17 -0.36
C THR A 299 8.09 2.02 -1.03
N LYS A 300 7.85 1.88 -2.32
CA LYS A 300 8.57 0.95 -3.18
C LYS A 300 9.95 1.45 -3.57
N GLU A 301 10.09 2.77 -3.56
CA GLU A 301 11.12 3.49 -4.30
C GLU A 301 12.32 3.80 -3.41
N PHE A 302 12.12 3.91 -2.08
CA PHE A 302 13.16 4.32 -1.13
C PHE A 302 13.86 5.64 -1.52
N ASP A 303 13.26 6.46 -2.39
CA ASP A 303 13.80 7.75 -2.77
C ASP A 303 13.51 8.80 -1.73
N ASP A 304 12.28 8.91 -1.24
CA ASP A 304 11.92 9.92 -0.25
C ASP A 304 11.68 9.31 1.13
N LEU A 305 12.74 8.74 1.71
CA LEU A 305 12.65 8.25 3.09
C LEU A 305 12.57 9.39 4.11
N GLY A 306 13.08 10.56 3.74
CA GLY A 306 13.08 11.77 4.57
C GLY A 306 11.67 12.20 4.98
N ARG A 307 10.69 12.22 4.06
CA ARG A 307 9.30 12.57 4.39
C ARG A 307 8.66 11.60 5.38
N PHE A 308 9.15 10.37 5.45
CA PHE A 308 8.66 9.39 6.41
C PHE A 308 9.31 9.48 7.79
N GLY A 309 10.25 10.42 7.98
CA GLY A 309 10.86 10.70 9.27
C GLY A 309 9.86 11.21 10.31
N GLY A 310 10.32 11.31 11.57
CA GLY A 310 9.55 11.91 12.66
C GLY A 310 8.44 11.04 13.25
N ARG A 311 8.28 9.78 12.82
CA ARG A 311 7.46 8.80 13.55
C ARG A 311 8.20 8.36 14.81
N ASN A 312 7.50 8.38 15.94
CA ASN A 312 8.05 7.96 17.23
C ASN A 312 8.06 6.44 17.34
N VAL A 313 6.98 5.83 16.85
CA VAL A 313 6.69 4.41 16.95
C VAL A 313 6.07 3.91 15.65
N SER A 314 6.48 2.73 15.19
CA SER A 314 5.67 1.92 14.28
C SER A 314 5.23 0.61 14.92
N ILE A 315 4.00 0.20 14.63
CA ILE A 315 3.41 -1.07 15.03
C ILE A 315 3.25 -1.88 13.75
N GLN A 316 4.03 -2.95 13.62
CA GLN A 316 3.87 -3.93 12.56
C GLN A 316 2.77 -4.89 12.96
N GLU A 317 1.71 -4.94 12.16
CA GLU A 317 0.58 -5.82 12.39
C GLU A 317 0.48 -6.81 11.22
N GLY A 318 0.53 -8.10 11.51
CA GLY A 318 0.40 -9.12 10.48
C GLY A 318 -0.10 -10.44 11.03
N SER A 319 -0.48 -11.35 10.13
CA SER A 319 -0.98 -12.66 10.50
C SER A 319 0.12 -13.70 10.58
N LEU A 320 -0.01 -14.59 11.56
CA LEU A 320 0.70 -15.85 11.65
C LEU A 320 -0.16 -16.94 11.01
N ARG A 321 0.40 -18.14 10.88
CA ARG A 321 -0.43 -19.35 10.68
C ARG A 321 -1.38 -19.49 11.86
N ASP A 322 -2.42 -20.29 11.70
CA ASP A 322 -3.38 -20.70 12.75
C ASP A 322 -4.37 -19.63 13.27
N GLY A 323 -4.51 -18.49 12.59
CA GLY A 323 -5.47 -17.45 12.99
C GLY A 323 -4.98 -16.59 14.15
N ARG A 324 -3.67 -16.60 14.40
CA ARG A 324 -2.99 -15.63 15.27
C ARG A 324 -2.44 -14.46 14.46
N HIS A 325 -2.21 -13.36 15.14
CA HIS A 325 -1.60 -12.13 14.63
C HIS A 325 -0.45 -11.74 15.53
N TYR A 326 0.60 -11.18 14.95
CA TYR A 326 1.69 -10.57 15.70
C TYR A 326 1.55 -9.05 15.66
N LEU A 327 1.91 -8.42 16.77
CA LEU A 327 2.15 -6.99 16.89
C LEU A 327 3.62 -6.81 17.27
N LEU A 328 4.39 -6.13 16.42
CA LEU A 328 5.78 -5.78 16.73
C LEU A 328 5.95 -4.27 16.67
N VAL A 329 6.17 -3.68 17.84
CA VAL A 329 6.38 -2.26 18.03
C VAL A 329 7.87 -1.95 17.86
N ASN A 330 8.18 -0.89 17.12
CA ASN A 330 9.53 -0.36 16.96
C ASN A 330 9.54 1.11 17.37
N GLY A 331 10.30 1.42 18.43
CA GLY A 331 10.56 2.78 18.88
C GLY A 331 11.76 3.43 18.18
N SER A 332 11.73 4.76 18.11
CA SER A 332 12.84 5.59 17.60
C SER A 332 14.10 5.52 18.47
N ASP A 333 13.93 5.23 19.76
CA ASP A 333 14.95 4.95 20.77
C ASP A 333 15.49 3.50 20.73
N GLY A 334 14.94 2.66 19.84
CA GLY A 334 15.26 1.24 19.77
C GLY A 334 14.37 0.34 20.63
N ALA A 335 13.38 0.89 21.36
CA ALA A 335 12.41 0.10 22.10
C ALA A 335 11.72 -0.92 21.18
N ARG A 336 11.55 -2.15 21.68
CA ARG A 336 10.84 -3.21 20.97
C ARG A 336 9.90 -3.94 21.90
N VAL A 337 8.64 -3.95 21.49
CA VAL A 337 7.56 -4.60 22.23
C VAL A 337 6.86 -5.55 21.27
N GLY A 338 6.64 -6.78 21.71
CA GLY A 338 6.05 -7.83 20.90
C GLY A 338 4.86 -8.46 21.59
N SER A 339 3.74 -8.61 20.89
CA SER A 339 2.61 -9.40 21.39
C SER A 339 1.93 -10.22 20.31
N VAL A 340 1.24 -11.28 20.72
CA VAL A 340 0.50 -12.17 19.83
C VAL A 340 -0.96 -12.16 20.26
N LEU A 341 -1.86 -12.02 19.29
CA LEU A 341 -3.30 -12.03 19.49
C LEU A 341 -3.92 -13.15 18.66
N THR A 342 -4.95 -13.82 19.17
CA THR A 342 -5.83 -14.64 18.32
C THR A 342 -6.85 -13.76 17.59
N ASP A 343 -7.47 -14.30 16.53
CA ASP A 343 -8.65 -13.70 15.90
C ASP A 343 -9.69 -13.29 16.95
N ASP A 344 -10.06 -14.20 17.87
CA ASP A 344 -11.04 -13.92 18.93
C ASP A 344 -10.61 -12.76 19.84
N GLN A 345 -9.33 -12.70 20.23
CA GLN A 345 -8.83 -11.62 21.08
C GLN A 345 -8.90 -10.26 20.36
N ALA A 346 -8.43 -10.19 19.11
CA ALA A 346 -8.48 -8.98 18.32
C ALA A 346 -9.94 -8.54 18.06
N GLY A 347 -10.80 -9.48 17.64
CA GLY A 347 -12.21 -9.23 17.38
C GLY A 347 -12.97 -8.77 18.63
N ASN A 348 -12.71 -9.40 19.79
CA ASN A 348 -13.35 -9.02 21.05
C ASN A 348 -12.86 -7.65 21.55
N ALA A 349 -11.57 -7.34 21.44
CA ALA A 349 -11.05 -6.01 21.76
C ALA A 349 -11.71 -4.92 20.91
N ALA A 350 -11.82 -5.16 19.59
CA ALA A 350 -12.46 -4.23 18.67
C ALA A 350 -13.94 -4.03 18.99
N ARG A 351 -14.69 -5.14 19.20
CA ARG A 351 -16.10 -5.10 19.56
C ARG A 351 -16.33 -4.34 20.86
N LEU A 352 -15.52 -4.62 21.89
CA LEU A 352 -15.65 -3.98 23.19
C LEU A 352 -15.43 -2.46 23.10
N LEU A 353 -14.36 -2.01 22.43
CA LEU A 353 -14.09 -0.58 22.26
C LEU A 353 -15.23 0.13 21.49
N ARG A 354 -15.69 -0.49 20.40
CA ARG A 354 -16.76 0.04 19.55
C ARG A 354 -18.10 0.10 20.27
N SER A 355 -18.49 -0.97 20.98
CA SER A 355 -19.75 -1.02 21.71
C SER A 355 -19.77 -0.01 22.86
N THR A 356 -18.67 0.12 23.61
CA THR A 356 -18.59 1.14 24.67
C THR A 356 -18.73 2.55 24.09
N LEU A 357 -18.04 2.87 22.99
CA LEU A 357 -18.20 4.17 22.34
C LEU A 357 -19.64 4.40 21.88
N PHE A 358 -20.25 3.41 21.24
CA PHE A 358 -21.64 3.48 20.78
C PHE A 358 -22.63 3.70 21.93
N ASP A 359 -22.54 2.88 22.99
CA ASP A 359 -23.43 2.91 24.17
C ASP A 359 -23.31 4.19 24.99
N ARG A 360 -22.22 4.95 24.81
CA ARG A 360 -22.06 6.28 25.42
C ARG A 360 -22.75 7.36 24.63
N GLN A 361 -23.11 7.14 23.37
CA GLN A 361 -23.51 8.23 22.47
C GLN A 361 -24.94 8.10 21.98
N LEU A 362 -25.48 6.89 22.03
CA LEU A 362 -26.83 6.57 21.62
C LEU A 362 -27.56 5.82 22.73
N ALA A 363 -28.81 6.21 22.99
CA ALA A 363 -29.75 5.47 23.82
C ALA A 363 -30.92 5.00 22.94
N GLY A 364 -30.80 3.77 22.43
CA GLY A 364 -31.67 3.27 21.38
C GLY A 364 -31.51 4.09 20.10
N ASN A 365 -32.60 4.73 19.64
CA ASN A 365 -32.60 5.55 18.43
C ASN A 365 -32.37 7.05 18.70
N SER A 366 -32.07 7.44 19.94
CA SER A 366 -31.86 8.84 20.32
C SER A 366 -30.41 9.13 20.64
N THR A 367 -29.94 10.32 20.27
CA THR A 367 -28.61 10.82 20.65
C THR A 367 -28.59 11.29 22.10
N LEU A 368 -27.45 11.12 22.76
CA LEU A 368 -27.21 11.58 24.14
C LEU A 368 -26.57 12.98 24.22
N TYR A 369 -26.38 13.63 23.08
CA TYR A 369 -25.90 15.01 22.99
C TYR A 369 -27.00 15.97 22.53
N ASP A 370 -26.78 17.25 22.79
CA ASP A 370 -27.69 18.33 22.40
C ASP A 370 -27.60 18.68 20.90
N ARG A 371 -28.31 19.74 20.48
CA ARG A 371 -28.35 20.20 19.08
C ARG A 371 -27.02 20.78 18.58
N GLN A 372 -26.10 21.12 19.48
CA GLN A 372 -24.74 21.53 19.17
C GLN A 372 -23.76 20.35 19.27
N PHE A 373 -24.28 19.14 19.40
CA PHE A 373 -23.52 17.91 19.60
C PHE A 373 -22.68 17.92 20.88
N GLY A 374 -23.07 18.73 21.87
CA GLY A 374 -22.42 18.83 23.17
C GLY A 374 -23.07 17.97 24.24
N LYS A 375 -22.32 17.74 25.32
CA LYS A 375 -22.75 17.03 26.52
C LYS A 375 -22.48 17.83 27.78
N SER A 376 -23.24 17.55 28.83
CA SER A 376 -22.94 18.08 30.16
C SER A 376 -21.59 17.58 30.65
N ARG A 377 -20.98 18.30 31.60
CA ARG A 377 -19.71 17.89 32.20
C ARG A 377 -19.79 16.51 32.85
N ASP A 378 -20.89 16.19 33.52
CA ASP A 378 -21.04 14.92 34.23
C ASP A 378 -21.20 13.74 33.26
N ASP A 379 -21.95 13.93 32.16
CA ASP A 379 -22.05 12.92 31.09
C ASP A 379 -20.71 12.72 30.39
N TYR A 380 -20.00 13.80 30.07
CA TYR A 380 -18.67 13.77 29.49
C TYR A 380 -17.66 13.03 30.39
N LEU A 381 -17.66 13.33 31.69
CA LEU A 381 -16.77 12.67 32.63
C LEU A 381 -17.08 11.16 32.72
N THR A 382 -18.37 10.80 32.70
CA THR A 382 -18.82 9.41 32.68
C THR A 382 -18.37 8.69 31.40
N ASP A 383 -18.52 9.33 30.24
CA ASP A 383 -18.05 8.79 28.95
C ASP A 383 -16.54 8.54 28.98
N LEU A 384 -15.76 9.51 29.45
CA LEU A 384 -14.30 9.38 29.54
C LEU A 384 -13.87 8.24 30.46
N TRP A 385 -14.51 8.10 31.62
CA TRP A 385 -14.20 7.03 32.57
C TRP A 385 -14.39 5.65 31.96
N GLU A 386 -15.56 5.41 31.37
CA GLU A 386 -15.90 4.10 30.79
C GLU A 386 -14.98 3.78 29.60
N MET A 387 -14.78 4.76 28.71
CA MET A 387 -13.90 4.61 27.56
C MET A 387 -12.45 4.36 27.97
N ALA A 388 -11.94 5.07 28.99
CA ALA A 388 -10.55 4.93 29.45
C ALA A 388 -10.32 3.56 30.09
N ARG A 389 -11.26 3.06 30.89
CA ARG A 389 -11.16 1.72 31.50
C ARG A 389 -11.12 0.61 30.46
N VAL A 390 -12.00 0.68 29.47
CA VAL A 390 -12.03 -0.29 28.38
C VAL A 390 -10.79 -0.17 27.50
N GLY A 391 -10.39 1.05 27.15
CA GLY A 391 -9.17 1.34 26.42
C GLY A 391 -7.91 0.81 27.12
N TRP A 392 -7.84 0.94 28.45
CA TRP A 392 -6.74 0.43 29.26
C TRP A 392 -6.75 -1.10 29.33
N THR A 393 -7.93 -1.71 29.45
CA THR A 393 -8.08 -3.17 29.42
C THR A 393 -7.56 -3.74 28.09
N VAL A 394 -7.90 -3.12 26.96
CA VAL A 394 -7.35 -3.50 25.66
C VAL A 394 -5.85 -3.25 25.62
N HIS A 395 -5.36 -2.10 26.09
CA HIS A 395 -3.93 -1.80 26.14
C HIS A 395 -3.12 -2.86 26.92
N LEU A 396 -3.64 -3.34 28.07
CA LEU A 396 -3.03 -4.45 28.82
C LEU A 396 -3.05 -5.78 28.05
N GLY A 397 -4.12 -6.04 27.29
CA GLY A 397 -4.20 -7.22 26.42
C GLY A 397 -3.21 -7.16 25.25
N LEU A 398 -2.99 -5.97 24.70
CA LEU A 398 -2.02 -5.73 23.62
C LEU A 398 -0.58 -5.75 24.12
N PHE A 399 -0.33 -5.25 25.33
CA PHE A 399 1.01 -5.08 25.89
C PHE A 399 1.02 -5.54 27.36
N PRO A 400 1.09 -6.87 27.61
CA PRO A 400 0.94 -7.41 28.97
C PRO A 400 2.13 -7.12 29.89
N ASP A 401 3.34 -6.97 29.36
CA ASP A 401 4.54 -6.64 30.15
C ASP A 401 4.55 -5.16 30.55
N ALA A 402 4.89 -4.87 31.81
CA ALA A 402 4.92 -3.49 32.31
C ALA A 402 6.09 -2.67 31.75
N THR A 403 7.25 -3.31 31.60
CA THR A 403 8.47 -2.71 31.03
C THR A 403 8.22 -2.28 29.60
N ASP A 404 7.52 -3.12 28.84
CA ASP A 404 7.13 -2.84 27.46
C ASP A 404 6.22 -1.60 27.37
N ARG A 405 5.24 -1.50 28.26
CA ARG A 405 4.35 -0.33 28.32
C ARG A 405 5.09 0.95 28.68
N ASP A 406 6.06 0.88 29.58
CA ASP A 406 6.87 2.03 29.99
C ASP A 406 7.78 2.48 28.84
N ALA A 407 8.45 1.54 28.16
CA ALA A 407 9.26 1.82 26.98
C ALA A 407 8.42 2.43 25.84
N LEU A 408 7.21 1.90 25.61
CA LEU A 408 6.28 2.47 24.62
C LEU A 408 5.87 3.90 24.99
N ARG A 409 5.58 4.18 26.27
CA ARG A 409 5.24 5.53 26.74
C ARG A 409 6.40 6.50 26.56
N GLU A 410 7.61 6.09 26.89
CA GLU A 410 8.84 6.88 26.68
C GLU A 410 9.01 7.21 25.19
N ALA A 411 8.98 6.21 24.31
CA ALA A 411 9.11 6.41 22.87
C ALA A 411 8.05 7.39 22.30
N LEU A 412 6.79 7.25 22.70
CA LEU A 412 5.68 8.12 22.27
C LEU A 412 5.76 9.54 22.83
N THR A 413 6.52 9.74 23.90
CA THR A 413 6.79 11.03 24.53
C THR A 413 8.22 11.50 24.26
N HIS A 414 8.85 11.03 23.20
CA HIS A 414 10.11 11.59 22.72
C HIS A 414 9.89 12.77 21.74
N GLY A 415 10.70 13.83 21.81
CA GLY A 415 10.63 15.02 20.95
C GLY A 415 9.69 16.14 21.40
N ASP A 416 9.58 17.24 20.64
CA ASP A 416 8.83 18.43 21.08
C ASP A 416 7.34 18.43 20.70
N GLY A 417 6.94 17.60 19.72
CA GLY A 417 5.57 17.54 19.20
C GLY A 417 4.72 16.40 19.78
N PRO A 418 3.49 16.21 19.27
CA PRO A 418 2.67 15.07 19.65
C PRO A 418 3.29 13.81 19.05
N GLY A 419 3.33 12.74 19.84
CA GLY A 419 3.85 11.46 19.37
C GLY A 419 3.18 11.00 18.07
N ARG A 420 3.94 10.39 17.17
CA ARG A 420 3.46 9.86 15.88
C ARG A 420 3.50 8.34 15.88
N ILE A 421 2.36 7.71 15.66
CA ILE A 421 2.20 6.25 15.59
C ILE A 421 1.84 5.85 14.18
N GLN A 422 2.70 5.02 13.59
CA GLN A 422 2.42 4.32 12.35
C GLN A 422 1.94 2.90 12.62
N VAL A 423 0.77 2.51 12.11
CA VAL A 423 0.35 1.10 12.11
C VAL A 423 0.58 0.53 10.72
N ALA A 424 1.68 -0.21 10.58
CA ALA A 424 2.07 -0.87 9.35
C ALA A 424 1.29 -2.17 9.17
N LEU A 425 0.12 -2.06 8.54
CA LEU A 425 -0.83 -3.16 8.36
C LEU A 425 -0.44 -4.05 7.19
N ALA A 426 0.08 -5.24 7.48
CA ALA A 426 0.48 -6.21 6.47
C ALA A 426 -0.72 -6.70 5.64
N GLU A 427 -0.45 -6.98 4.37
CA GLU A 427 -1.40 -7.52 3.40
C GLU A 427 -1.96 -8.85 3.91
N GLY A 428 -3.29 -8.90 4.02
CA GLY A 428 -4.01 -10.05 4.55
C GLY A 428 -4.15 -10.08 6.07
N SER A 429 -3.60 -9.09 6.82
CA SER A 429 -3.86 -8.97 8.25
C SER A 429 -5.35 -8.83 8.51
N ARG A 430 -5.86 -9.63 9.46
CA ARG A 430 -7.25 -9.57 9.90
C ARG A 430 -7.41 -9.07 11.33
N ALA A 431 -6.31 -8.74 12.00
CA ALA A 431 -6.38 -8.03 13.25
C ALA A 431 -7.08 -6.68 13.01
N ALA A 432 -7.85 -6.29 14.02
CA ALA A 432 -8.60 -5.06 13.99
C ALA A 432 -8.52 -4.45 15.37
N VAL A 433 -7.79 -3.34 15.47
CA VAL A 433 -7.68 -2.57 16.70
C VAL A 433 -8.06 -1.13 16.36
N PRO A 434 -9.15 -0.59 16.94
CA PRO A 434 -9.45 0.83 16.87
C PRO A 434 -8.42 1.63 17.67
N TRP A 435 -7.24 1.85 17.08
CA TRP A 435 -6.05 2.41 17.75
C TRP A 435 -6.31 3.75 18.45
N GLN A 436 -7.22 4.56 17.92
CA GLN A 436 -7.61 5.84 18.52
C GLN A 436 -8.36 5.70 19.86
N LEU A 437 -8.97 4.53 20.14
CA LEU A 437 -9.69 4.23 21.37
C LEU A 437 -8.80 3.60 22.44
N VAL A 438 -7.56 3.21 22.09
CA VAL A 438 -6.60 2.67 23.06
C VAL A 438 -6.23 3.74 24.08
N TYR A 439 -6.30 3.38 25.36
CA TYR A 439 -5.94 4.26 26.48
C TYR A 439 -4.65 3.76 27.13
N GLY A 440 -3.57 4.55 27.05
CA GLY A 440 -2.21 4.13 27.43
C GLY A 440 -1.76 4.54 28.84
N LEU A 441 -2.61 5.21 29.62
CA LEU A 441 -2.31 5.59 31.00
C LEU A 441 -2.94 4.58 31.97
N PRO A 442 -2.25 4.19 33.05
CA PRO A 442 -2.86 3.34 34.08
C PRO A 442 -4.11 3.99 34.66
N ILE A 443 -5.19 3.22 34.81
CA ILE A 443 -6.43 3.70 35.40
C ILE A 443 -7.13 2.56 36.17
N ALA A 444 -7.56 2.87 37.39
CA ALA A 444 -8.37 1.99 38.24
C ALA A 444 -9.60 2.75 38.76
N ASP A 445 -10.44 2.09 39.55
CA ASP A 445 -11.55 2.76 40.23
C ASP A 445 -11.01 3.89 41.13
N ARG A 446 -11.66 5.06 41.09
CA ARG A 446 -11.24 6.26 41.85
C ARG A 446 -9.83 6.77 41.50
N ALA A 447 -9.37 6.55 40.28
CA ALA A 447 -8.22 7.25 39.71
C ALA A 447 -8.33 8.78 39.85
N TYR A 448 -7.18 9.45 39.89
CA TYR A 448 -7.09 10.90 39.89
C TYR A 448 -7.67 11.46 38.59
N VAL A 449 -8.51 12.50 38.66
CA VAL A 449 -9.00 13.20 37.47
C VAL A 449 -8.02 14.32 37.14
N CYS A 450 -7.33 14.20 36.01
CA CYS A 450 -6.35 15.18 35.54
C CYS A 450 -7.04 16.53 35.26
N PRO A 451 -6.43 17.69 35.59
CA PRO A 451 -7.03 19.00 35.30
C PRO A 451 -7.30 19.24 33.80
N SER A 452 -6.54 18.57 32.93
CA SER A 452 -6.79 18.55 31.47
C SER A 452 -8.20 18.10 31.08
N VAL A 453 -8.89 17.33 31.93
CA VAL A 453 -10.29 16.94 31.72
C VAL A 453 -11.19 18.17 31.65
N ASP A 454 -10.97 19.14 32.54
CA ASP A 454 -11.75 20.37 32.64
C ASP A 454 -11.21 21.46 31.71
N GLU A 455 -9.88 21.61 31.61
CA GLU A 455 -9.24 22.65 30.79
C GLU A 455 -9.53 22.50 29.28
N PHE A 456 -9.64 21.25 28.79
CA PHE A 456 -9.86 20.94 27.37
C PHE A 456 -11.19 20.21 27.11
N GLY A 457 -12.05 20.15 28.12
CA GLY A 457 -13.38 19.52 28.05
C GLY A 457 -14.49 20.50 27.68
N PRO A 458 -15.76 20.20 28.04
CA PRO A 458 -16.94 21.00 27.73
C PRO A 458 -16.76 22.49 28.06
N GLY A 459 -16.95 23.35 27.06
CA GLY A 459 -16.88 24.80 27.20
C GLY A 459 -15.50 25.40 26.94
N SER A 460 -14.47 24.58 26.67
CA SER A 460 -13.18 25.05 26.20
C SER A 460 -13.23 25.46 24.71
N SER A 461 -12.16 26.07 24.19
CA SER A 461 -12.09 26.52 22.80
C SER A 461 -11.92 25.39 21.78
N GLY A 462 -11.47 24.20 22.22
CA GLY A 462 -11.07 23.10 21.33
C GLY A 462 -9.92 23.42 20.38
N THR A 463 -9.19 24.51 20.63
CA THR A 463 -8.08 25.00 19.80
C THR A 463 -6.88 25.35 20.69
N GLY A 464 -5.68 25.39 20.10
CA GLY A 464 -4.45 25.66 20.86
C GLY A 464 -4.12 24.55 21.87
N ILE A 465 -4.51 23.32 21.55
CA ILE A 465 -4.29 22.16 22.39
C ILE A 465 -2.79 21.85 22.45
N PRO A 466 -2.19 21.81 23.65
CA PRO A 466 -0.81 21.40 23.81
C PRO A 466 -0.52 20.05 23.17
N ASP A 467 0.71 19.85 22.72
CA ASP A 467 1.15 18.58 22.16
C ASP A 467 1.20 17.45 23.21
N ARG A 468 1.28 17.84 24.49
CA ARG A 468 1.37 16.95 25.66
C ARG A 468 0.50 17.47 26.78
N CYS A 469 0.11 16.58 27.69
CA CYS A 469 -0.61 16.97 28.89
C CYS A 469 0.24 17.97 29.72
N PRO A 470 -0.26 19.18 30.02
CA PRO A 470 0.46 20.14 30.86
C PRO A 470 0.57 19.70 32.33
N HIS A 471 -0.13 18.63 32.72
CA HIS A 471 -0.14 18.05 34.07
C HIS A 471 0.43 16.63 34.09
N ALA A 472 1.33 16.30 33.16
CA ALA A 472 1.93 14.96 33.06
C ALA A 472 2.72 14.55 34.32
N ASP A 473 3.26 15.53 35.05
CA ASP A 473 3.93 15.36 36.35
C ASP A 473 3.00 14.78 37.43
N LYS A 474 1.68 14.91 37.26
CA LYS A 474 0.66 14.40 38.18
C LYS A 474 0.09 13.05 37.76
N HIS A 475 0.60 12.41 36.70
CA HIS A 475 0.05 11.15 36.21
C HIS A 475 0.50 9.94 37.05
N ASP A 476 1.58 10.04 37.81
CA ASP A 476 2.03 8.99 38.73
C ASP A 476 1.19 9.01 40.02
N GLN A 477 0.08 8.28 39.98
CA GLN A 477 -0.93 8.24 41.05
C GLN A 477 -1.20 6.79 41.46
N PRO A 478 -1.44 6.50 42.74
CA PRO A 478 -1.63 5.12 43.22
C PRO A 478 -2.75 4.33 42.53
N ASN A 479 -3.83 5.01 42.12
CA ASN A 479 -4.97 4.42 41.40
C ASN A 479 -4.96 4.75 39.90
N GLY A 480 -3.83 5.25 39.38
CA GLY A 480 -3.72 5.77 38.03
C GLY A 480 -4.42 7.13 37.85
N VAL A 481 -4.64 7.50 36.59
CA VAL A 481 -5.16 8.80 36.19
C VAL A 481 -6.18 8.67 35.05
N LEU A 482 -7.26 9.47 35.14
CA LEU A 482 -8.14 9.79 34.02
C LEU A 482 -7.65 11.10 33.37
N CYS A 483 -7.17 11.03 32.13
CA CYS A 483 -6.69 12.17 31.37
C CYS A 483 -7.02 11.99 29.88
N PRO A 484 -7.53 13.02 29.15
CA PRO A 484 -7.82 12.88 27.73
C PRO A 484 -6.59 12.52 26.89
N TYR A 485 -5.39 12.94 27.32
CA TYR A 485 -4.12 12.56 26.71
C TYR A 485 -3.73 11.09 26.95
N GLY A 486 -4.55 10.30 27.65
CA GLY A 486 -4.39 8.85 27.70
C GLY A 486 -4.89 8.15 26.45
N PHE A 487 -5.86 8.73 25.73
CA PHE A 487 -6.35 8.18 24.47
C PHE A 487 -5.37 8.46 23.35
N TRP A 488 -4.91 7.43 22.65
CA TRP A 488 -3.97 7.58 21.55
C TRP A 488 -4.52 8.46 20.43
N GLY A 489 -5.83 8.46 20.20
CA GLY A 489 -6.47 9.31 19.20
C GLY A 489 -6.43 10.81 19.50
N LEU A 490 -6.29 11.19 20.77
CA LEU A 490 -6.20 12.59 21.21
C LEU A 490 -4.74 13.00 21.44
N ALA A 491 -3.95 12.12 22.07
CA ALA A 491 -2.57 12.41 22.43
C ALA A 491 -1.62 12.41 21.23
N HIS A 492 -1.87 11.54 20.25
CA HIS A 492 -0.91 11.22 19.20
C HIS A 492 -1.49 11.48 17.80
N ILE A 493 -0.61 11.69 16.84
CA ILE A 493 -0.93 11.63 15.42
C ILE A 493 -0.91 10.14 15.02
N LEU A 494 -2.06 9.65 14.58
CA LEU A 494 -2.22 8.26 14.17
C LEU A 494 -2.30 8.15 12.65
N GLU A 495 -1.64 7.14 12.11
CA GLU A 495 -1.83 6.68 10.74
C GLU A 495 -1.95 5.14 10.71
N VAL A 496 -2.85 4.63 9.88
CA VAL A 496 -3.04 3.19 9.65
C VAL A 496 -2.92 2.92 8.16
N PRO A 497 -1.77 3.25 7.52
CA PRO A 497 -1.64 3.15 6.08
C PRO A 497 -1.88 1.70 5.62
N PRO A 498 -2.95 1.44 4.84
CA PRO A 498 -3.12 0.13 4.25
C PRO A 498 -2.04 -0.03 3.18
N SER A 499 -1.42 -1.19 3.15
CA SER A 499 -0.41 -1.50 2.16
C SER A 499 -0.95 -2.46 1.10
N SER A 500 -0.38 -2.37 -0.10
CA SER A 500 -0.24 -3.52 -0.98
C SER A 500 1.21 -3.57 -1.47
N ALA A 501 1.70 -4.77 -1.82
CA ALA A 501 2.99 -4.92 -2.49
C ALA A 501 3.11 -4.07 -3.79
N ARG A 502 1.99 -3.56 -4.29
CA ARG A 502 1.87 -2.81 -5.54
C ARG A 502 1.70 -1.30 -5.37
N MET A 503 1.74 -0.73 -4.17
CA MET A 503 1.63 0.72 -4.01
C MET A 503 2.74 1.36 -3.21
N THR A 504 3.03 2.62 -3.55
CA THR A 504 3.71 3.58 -2.68
C THR A 504 2.63 4.44 -2.06
N LEU A 505 2.71 4.72 -0.77
CA LEU A 505 1.76 5.57 -0.08
C LEU A 505 1.89 7.02 -0.58
N ALA A 506 0.76 7.63 -0.93
CA ALA A 506 0.75 8.98 -1.48
C ALA A 506 0.96 10.02 -0.37
N GLU A 507 1.79 11.04 -0.62
CA GLU A 507 1.87 12.24 0.22
C GLU A 507 0.82 13.28 -0.17
N ALA A 508 0.44 13.29 -1.44
CA ALA A 508 -0.57 14.19 -1.98
C ALA A 508 -1.55 13.40 -2.84
N THR A 509 -2.80 13.85 -2.89
CA THR A 509 -3.85 13.20 -3.67
C THR A 509 -3.73 13.43 -5.18
N GLY A 510 -2.80 14.28 -5.63
CA GLY A 510 -2.49 14.51 -7.04
C GLY A 510 -1.31 15.47 -7.25
N GLU A 511 -0.92 15.65 -8.51
CA GLU A 511 0.17 16.55 -8.90
C GLU A 511 -0.35 17.97 -9.23
N SER A 512 0.13 18.99 -8.49
CA SER A 512 0.20 20.43 -8.84
C SER A 512 -0.92 21.01 -9.74
N ARG A 513 -2.18 20.65 -9.46
CA ARG A 513 -3.39 21.11 -10.15
C ARG A 513 -4.44 21.54 -9.12
N PRO A 514 -5.46 22.33 -9.51
CA PRO A 514 -6.60 22.57 -8.64
C PRO A 514 -7.19 21.24 -8.16
N PRO A 515 -7.40 21.07 -6.84
CA PRO A 515 -8.00 19.86 -6.33
C PRO A 515 -9.44 19.72 -6.83
N THR A 516 -9.89 18.48 -6.97
CA THR A 516 -11.20 18.10 -7.49
C THR A 516 -11.92 17.19 -6.52
N VAL A 517 -13.23 17.38 -6.41
CA VAL A 517 -14.07 16.64 -5.47
C VAL A 517 -15.17 15.90 -6.21
N VAL A 518 -15.30 14.60 -5.95
CA VAL A 518 -16.48 13.81 -6.27
C VAL A 518 -17.16 13.45 -4.96
N ALA A 519 -18.44 13.77 -4.83
CA ALA A 519 -19.25 13.42 -3.68
C ALA A 519 -20.41 12.52 -4.09
N ALA A 520 -20.76 11.56 -3.24
CA ALA A 520 -22.01 10.82 -3.32
C ALA A 520 -22.77 10.96 -2.01
N ARG A 521 -24.09 11.13 -2.10
CA ARG A 521 -24.95 11.20 -0.91
C ARG A 521 -26.18 10.32 -1.03
N ASN A 522 -26.64 9.79 0.09
CA ASN A 522 -27.96 9.19 0.19
C ASN A 522 -29.01 10.31 0.27
N ASP A 523 -29.99 10.29 -0.64
CA ASP A 523 -31.04 11.31 -0.77
C ASP A 523 -32.18 11.18 0.27
N THR A 524 -32.21 10.07 1.00
CA THR A 524 -33.20 9.76 2.04
C THR A 524 -32.69 9.98 3.47
N LEU A 525 -31.43 10.37 3.66
CA LEU A 525 -30.86 10.62 4.99
C LEU A 525 -31.60 11.77 5.70
N PRO A 526 -32.29 11.50 6.83
CA PRO A 526 -32.94 12.56 7.61
C PRO A 526 -31.92 13.42 8.34
N GLY A 527 -32.27 14.69 8.61
CA GLY A 527 -31.45 15.60 9.43
C GLY A 527 -30.15 16.10 8.77
N ALA A 528 -29.89 15.75 7.52
CA ALA A 528 -28.68 16.14 6.81
C ALA A 528 -28.68 17.65 6.49
N ASP A 529 -27.94 18.44 7.26
CA ASP A 529 -27.45 19.73 6.81
C ASP A 529 -26.36 19.53 5.74
N TRP A 530 -26.78 19.02 4.59
CA TRP A 530 -25.94 18.88 3.40
C TRP A 530 -25.35 20.25 3.00
N ALA A 531 -26.00 21.37 3.35
CA ALA A 531 -25.50 22.68 2.99
C ALA A 531 -24.16 22.98 3.68
N ALA A 532 -24.01 22.64 4.97
CA ALA A 532 -22.73 22.79 5.68
C ALA A 532 -21.62 21.93 5.07
N GLN A 533 -21.90 20.65 4.77
CA GLN A 533 -20.95 19.76 4.11
C GLN A 533 -20.58 20.27 2.72
N ARG A 534 -21.59 20.67 1.93
CA ARG A 534 -21.39 21.20 0.58
C ARG A 534 -20.53 22.45 0.63
N ALA A 535 -20.77 23.36 1.57
CA ALA A 535 -19.96 24.56 1.76
C ALA A 535 -18.49 24.22 2.06
N ALA A 536 -18.23 23.21 2.89
CA ALA A 536 -16.87 22.74 3.15
C ALA A 536 -16.21 22.13 1.90
N LEU A 537 -16.94 21.33 1.11
CA LEU A 537 -16.43 20.76 -0.14
C LEU A 537 -16.16 21.84 -1.21
N ASP A 538 -16.99 22.89 -1.27
CA ASP A 538 -16.83 24.03 -2.19
C ASP A 538 -15.58 24.87 -1.87
N LEU A 539 -14.98 24.74 -0.68
CA LEU A 539 -13.66 25.31 -0.38
C LEU A 539 -12.56 24.66 -1.23
N ILE A 540 -12.67 23.35 -1.45
CA ILE A 540 -11.71 22.57 -2.26
C ILE A 540 -12.05 22.73 -3.74
N ASP A 541 -13.29 22.44 -4.12
CA ASP A 541 -13.72 22.43 -5.52
C ASP A 541 -15.18 22.88 -5.66
N ARG A 542 -15.38 24.11 -6.15
CA ARG A 542 -16.72 24.65 -6.43
C ARG A 542 -17.44 23.91 -7.55
N ALA A 543 -16.70 23.22 -8.42
CA ALA A 543 -17.25 22.39 -9.49
C ALA A 543 -17.50 20.94 -9.03
N CYS A 544 -17.51 20.67 -7.72
CA CYS A 544 -17.75 19.37 -7.14
C CYS A 544 -18.95 18.65 -7.77
N VAL A 545 -18.69 17.46 -8.31
CA VAL A 545 -19.70 16.56 -8.85
C VAL A 545 -20.37 15.84 -7.69
N VAL A 546 -21.70 15.97 -7.59
CA VAL A 546 -22.50 15.30 -6.55
C VAL A 546 -23.42 14.27 -7.21
N THR A 547 -23.30 13.01 -6.80
CA THR A 547 -24.15 11.92 -7.27
C THR A 547 -25.02 11.37 -6.13
N THR A 548 -26.07 10.65 -6.48
CA THR A 548 -26.96 9.98 -5.51
C THR A 548 -27.13 8.50 -5.80
N ASP A 549 -26.39 7.95 -6.77
CA ASP A 549 -26.46 6.55 -7.17
C ASP A 549 -25.07 6.00 -7.55
N THR A 550 -24.90 4.68 -7.41
CA THR A 550 -23.62 4.01 -7.59
C THR A 550 -23.12 4.01 -9.04
N LYS A 551 -24.05 4.03 -10.01
CA LYS A 551 -23.71 4.07 -11.45
C LYS A 551 -23.13 5.42 -11.85
N SER A 552 -23.77 6.51 -11.46
CA SER A 552 -23.29 7.87 -11.68
C SER A 552 -21.99 8.13 -10.91
N LEU A 553 -21.89 7.62 -9.68
CA LEU A 553 -20.66 7.68 -8.88
C LEU A 553 -19.48 7.04 -9.63
N ARG A 554 -19.65 5.80 -10.10
CA ARG A 554 -18.61 5.11 -10.88
C ARG A 554 -18.22 5.91 -12.12
N ALA A 555 -19.19 6.46 -12.85
CA ALA A 555 -18.92 7.26 -14.04
C ALA A 555 -18.09 8.52 -13.73
N ALA A 556 -18.40 9.22 -12.63
CA ALA A 556 -17.66 10.41 -12.19
C ALA A 556 -16.21 10.09 -11.78
N LEU A 557 -15.94 8.88 -11.29
CA LEU A 557 -14.64 8.48 -10.77
C LEU A 557 -13.62 8.00 -11.83
N ILE A 558 -14.05 7.81 -13.08
CA ILE A 558 -13.17 7.34 -14.18
C ILE A 558 -11.97 8.27 -14.36
N ALA A 559 -12.17 9.58 -14.25
CA ALA A 559 -11.11 10.58 -14.42
C ALA A 559 -10.19 10.73 -13.19
N GLY A 560 -10.54 10.12 -12.05
CA GLY A 560 -9.91 10.37 -10.77
C GLY A 560 -10.42 11.65 -10.08
N ALA A 561 -10.20 11.72 -8.77
CA ALA A 561 -10.52 12.86 -7.92
C ALA A 561 -9.44 13.00 -6.83
N ASP A 562 -9.31 14.18 -6.23
CA ASP A 562 -8.41 14.40 -5.10
C ASP A 562 -9.11 14.07 -3.77
N LEU A 563 -10.44 14.24 -3.72
CA LEU A 563 -11.32 13.82 -2.63
C LEU A 563 -12.53 13.07 -3.18
N LEU A 564 -12.77 11.87 -2.66
CA LEU A 564 -14.01 11.12 -2.84
C LEU A 564 -14.79 11.14 -1.52
N TYR A 565 -15.92 11.84 -1.48
CA TYR A 565 -16.72 12.02 -0.27
C TYR A 565 -18.03 11.22 -0.34
N LEU A 566 -18.18 10.17 0.47
CA LEU A 566 -19.38 9.32 0.51
C LEU A 566 -20.16 9.59 1.79
N TYR A 567 -21.36 10.16 1.70
CA TYR A 567 -22.24 10.47 2.83
C TYR A 567 -23.52 9.64 2.74
N CYS A 568 -23.57 8.54 3.48
CA CYS A 568 -24.56 7.49 3.28
C CYS A 568 -24.83 6.71 4.57
N HIS A 569 -25.78 5.78 4.51
CA HIS A 569 -25.87 4.77 5.57
C HIS A 569 -24.79 3.71 5.37
N GLY A 570 -24.22 3.23 6.46
CA GLY A 570 -23.55 1.94 6.47
C GLY A 570 -24.50 0.90 7.03
N ARG A 571 -24.66 -0.21 6.31
CA ARG A 571 -25.50 -1.35 6.72
C ARG A 571 -24.63 -2.58 6.84
N GLU A 572 -24.71 -3.26 7.97
CA GLU A 572 -24.13 -4.59 8.09
C GLU A 572 -24.82 -5.53 7.11
N VAL A 573 -24.03 -6.36 6.44
CA VAL A 573 -24.54 -7.35 5.49
C VAL A 573 -24.51 -8.75 6.09
N THR A 574 -25.46 -9.58 5.67
CA THR A 574 -25.49 -11.00 6.07
C THR A 574 -24.21 -11.69 5.62
N GLY A 575 -23.47 -12.28 6.56
CA GLY A 575 -22.16 -12.89 6.30
C GLY A 575 -20.96 -12.06 6.75
N GLY A 576 -21.19 -10.86 7.30
CA GLY A 576 -20.14 -9.98 7.84
C GLY A 576 -19.71 -8.89 6.86
N GLY A 577 -19.22 -7.77 7.39
CA GLY A 577 -18.85 -6.59 6.61
C GLY A 577 -19.95 -5.53 6.54
N VAL A 578 -19.70 -4.48 5.74
CA VAL A 578 -20.56 -3.29 5.65
C VAL A 578 -20.80 -2.92 4.20
N ALA A 579 -22.02 -2.51 3.89
CA ALA A 579 -22.40 -1.93 2.62
C ALA A 579 -22.74 -0.44 2.77
N LEU A 580 -22.42 0.36 1.76
CA LEU A 580 -22.83 1.77 1.69
C LEU A 580 -24.16 1.87 0.95
N ASP A 581 -25.19 2.31 1.64
CA ASP A 581 -26.53 2.44 1.07
C ASP A 581 -26.83 3.89 0.69
N PHE A 582 -27.07 4.12 -0.60
CA PHE A 582 -27.46 5.40 -1.20
C PHE A 582 -28.97 5.52 -1.40
N GLY A 583 -29.77 4.69 -0.73
CA GLY A 583 -31.23 4.74 -0.77
C GLY A 583 -31.74 4.20 -2.10
N LYS A 584 -32.47 5.03 -2.86
CA LYS A 584 -32.92 4.65 -4.19
C LYS A 584 -31.78 4.51 -5.20
N GLY A 585 -30.60 5.07 -4.87
CA GLY A 585 -29.38 5.00 -5.65
C GLY A 585 -28.66 3.66 -5.63
N GLY A 586 -29.15 2.71 -4.83
CA GLY A 586 -28.57 1.38 -4.69
C GLY A 586 -27.53 1.30 -3.57
N VAL A 587 -26.92 0.13 -3.50
CA VAL A 587 -25.95 -0.24 -2.48
C VAL A 587 -24.59 -0.44 -3.14
N LEU A 588 -23.53 0.03 -2.48
CA LEU A 588 -22.14 -0.25 -2.84
C LEU A 588 -21.53 -1.19 -1.81
N LEU A 589 -20.97 -2.30 -2.28
CA LEU A 589 -20.21 -3.26 -1.50
C LEU A 589 -18.70 -3.09 -1.76
N PRO A 590 -17.82 -3.54 -0.85
CA PRO A 590 -16.37 -3.57 -1.11
C PRO A 590 -16.01 -4.33 -2.39
N GLU A 591 -16.74 -5.41 -2.70
CA GLU A 591 -16.54 -6.23 -3.90
C GLU A 591 -16.84 -5.45 -5.19
N ASP A 592 -17.83 -4.54 -5.16
CA ASP A 592 -18.15 -3.68 -6.30
C ASP A 592 -16.97 -2.77 -6.66
N VAL A 593 -16.24 -2.28 -5.65
CA VAL A 593 -15.01 -1.49 -5.85
C VAL A 593 -13.92 -2.35 -6.51
N GLY A 594 -13.81 -3.63 -6.13
CA GLY A 594 -12.97 -4.61 -6.83
C GLY A 594 -13.38 -4.77 -8.30
N VAL A 595 -14.68 -4.91 -8.58
CA VAL A 595 -15.21 -4.98 -9.95
C VAL A 595 -14.87 -3.71 -10.76
N TRP A 596 -14.90 -2.53 -10.13
CA TRP A 596 -14.51 -1.29 -10.80
C TRP A 596 -13.05 -1.28 -11.26
N ALA A 597 -12.15 -1.97 -10.54
CA ALA A 597 -10.74 -2.07 -10.90
C ALA A 597 -10.50 -2.99 -12.10
N ASP A 598 -11.40 -3.94 -12.37
CA ASP A 598 -11.19 -5.02 -13.35
C ASP A 598 -12.01 -4.88 -14.63
N VAL A 599 -13.21 -4.30 -14.54
CA VAL A 599 -14.15 -4.16 -15.66
C VAL A 599 -14.03 -2.78 -16.33
N ALA A 600 -14.04 -2.75 -17.66
CA ALA A 600 -13.95 -1.51 -18.43
C ALA A 600 -15.19 -0.59 -18.24
N PRO A 601 -15.01 0.74 -18.16
CA PRO A 601 -13.74 1.44 -17.96
C PRO A 601 -13.18 1.16 -16.56
N ARG A 602 -11.90 0.75 -16.50
CA ARG A 602 -11.23 0.36 -15.26
C ARG A 602 -10.87 1.60 -14.44
N ILE A 603 -11.11 1.53 -13.14
CA ILE A 603 -10.71 2.56 -12.17
C ILE A 603 -9.44 2.06 -11.47
N ARG A 604 -8.29 2.59 -11.91
CA ARG A 604 -6.97 2.35 -11.30
C ARG A 604 -6.20 3.67 -11.27
N TRP A 605 -6.38 4.42 -10.19
CA TRP A 605 -5.78 5.73 -10.01
C TRP A 605 -4.27 5.62 -9.82
N ALA A 606 -3.51 6.23 -10.73
CA ALA A 606 -2.06 6.32 -10.66
C ALA A 606 -1.58 7.75 -10.39
N GLN A 607 -2.18 8.74 -11.05
CA GLN A 607 -1.76 10.15 -10.98
C GLN A 607 -2.55 10.97 -9.96
N ARG A 608 -3.88 10.82 -9.96
CA ARG A 608 -4.79 11.52 -9.06
C ARG A 608 -5.52 10.49 -8.22
N ARG A 609 -5.02 10.30 -6.99
CA ARG A 609 -5.39 9.24 -6.05
C ARG A 609 -6.19 9.87 -4.91
N PRO A 610 -7.51 9.62 -4.81
CA PRO A 610 -8.34 10.30 -3.84
C PRO A 610 -7.99 9.90 -2.40
N LEU A 611 -8.11 10.85 -1.47
CA LEU A 611 -8.54 10.50 -0.13
C LEU A 611 -10.03 10.14 -0.21
N VAL A 612 -10.39 8.93 0.24
CA VAL A 612 -11.78 8.49 0.29
C VAL A 612 -12.32 8.71 1.69
N VAL A 613 -13.36 9.53 1.84
CA VAL A 613 -14.05 9.75 3.11
C VAL A 613 -15.34 8.95 3.11
N LEU A 614 -15.43 7.95 3.98
CA LEU A 614 -16.57 7.07 4.15
C LEU A 614 -17.41 7.54 5.34
N ASN A 615 -18.21 8.59 5.14
CA ASN A 615 -19.04 9.19 6.17
C ASN A 615 -20.41 8.48 6.28
N GLY A 616 -20.35 7.21 6.67
CA GLY A 616 -21.50 6.38 7.04
C GLY A 616 -21.14 5.49 8.23
N CYS A 617 -22.10 4.79 8.82
CA CYS A 617 -21.88 3.94 9.99
C CYS A 617 -20.94 2.76 9.71
N PHE A 618 -20.06 2.41 10.65
CA PHE A 618 -19.23 1.20 10.61
C PHE A 618 -18.32 1.03 9.37
N THR A 619 -18.08 2.08 8.60
CA THR A 619 -17.39 1.96 7.30
C THR A 619 -15.92 1.56 7.40
N GLY A 620 -15.33 1.74 8.59
CA GLY A 620 -13.98 1.32 8.95
C GLY A 620 -13.94 0.01 9.74
N VAL A 621 -15.09 -0.62 10.00
CA VAL A 621 -15.11 -1.88 10.75
C VAL A 621 -14.37 -2.94 9.98
N ARG A 622 -13.35 -3.45 10.64
CA ARG A 622 -12.67 -4.69 10.34
C ARG A 622 -12.83 -5.61 11.52
N LEU A 623 -13.08 -6.87 11.22
CA LEU A 623 -13.11 -7.98 12.17
C LEU A 623 -12.47 -9.20 11.47
N PRO A 624 -11.97 -10.19 12.22
CA PRO A 624 -11.42 -11.42 11.66
C PRO A 624 -12.32 -12.14 10.64
N GLU A 625 -13.63 -12.07 10.86
CA GLU A 625 -14.68 -12.63 10.00
C GLU A 625 -15.02 -11.76 8.77
N THR A 626 -14.47 -10.54 8.67
CA THR A 626 -14.71 -9.65 7.52
C THR A 626 -13.95 -10.15 6.30
N LEU A 627 -14.67 -10.52 5.24
CA LEU A 627 -14.07 -11.04 4.01
C LEU A 627 -13.49 -9.94 3.12
N ALA A 628 -14.15 -8.78 3.08
CA ALA A 628 -13.73 -7.61 2.33
C ALA A 628 -14.08 -6.33 3.10
N ASP A 629 -13.18 -5.36 3.10
CA ASP A 629 -13.35 -4.06 3.75
C ASP A 629 -13.09 -2.91 2.75
N PHE A 630 -13.73 -1.76 2.96
CA PHE A 630 -13.61 -0.64 2.03
C PHE A 630 -12.22 -0.02 1.99
N ALA A 631 -11.48 0.01 3.10
CA ALA A 631 -10.14 0.59 3.12
C ALA A 631 -9.21 -0.21 2.19
N SER A 632 -9.20 -1.53 2.33
CA SER A 632 -8.46 -2.43 1.44
C SER A 632 -9.00 -2.37 0.01
N ALA A 633 -10.32 -2.35 -0.20
CA ALA A 633 -10.91 -2.31 -1.53
C ALA A 633 -10.51 -1.06 -2.32
N PHE A 634 -10.68 0.15 -1.74
CA PHE A 634 -10.31 1.39 -2.40
C PHE A 634 -8.81 1.53 -2.59
N VAL A 635 -8.01 1.23 -1.56
CA VAL A 635 -6.55 1.42 -1.66
C VAL A 635 -5.98 0.32 -2.57
N GLN A 636 -6.15 -0.96 -2.24
CA GLN A 636 -5.48 -2.06 -2.95
C GLN A 636 -6.02 -2.30 -4.37
N SER A 637 -7.33 -2.16 -4.60
CA SER A 637 -7.91 -2.46 -5.92
C SER A 637 -7.85 -1.25 -6.85
N THR A 638 -8.20 -0.07 -6.35
CA THR A 638 -8.34 1.13 -7.20
C THR A 638 -7.19 2.13 -7.08
N GLY A 639 -6.28 1.98 -6.11
CA GLY A 639 -5.13 2.87 -5.96
C GLY A 639 -5.43 4.18 -5.23
N ALA A 640 -6.44 4.21 -4.36
CA ALA A 640 -6.70 5.40 -3.53
C ALA A 640 -5.45 5.81 -2.72
N ALA A 641 -5.33 7.11 -2.38
CA ALA A 641 -4.26 7.60 -1.52
C ALA A 641 -4.45 7.14 -0.07
N GLY A 642 -5.70 6.96 0.33
CA GLY A 642 -6.08 6.45 1.63
C GLY A 642 -7.58 6.58 1.89
N VAL A 643 -8.02 6.14 3.06
CA VAL A 643 -9.43 6.15 3.47
C VAL A 643 -9.58 6.72 4.88
N LEU A 644 -10.55 7.60 5.08
CA LEU A 644 -11.02 8.02 6.40
C LEU A 644 -12.40 7.40 6.63
N ALA A 645 -12.54 6.60 7.68
CA ALA A 645 -13.74 5.79 7.91
C ALA A 645 -14.21 5.82 9.36
N THR A 646 -15.44 5.37 9.63
CA THR A 646 -16.03 5.35 10.97
C THR A 646 -16.03 3.94 11.58
N GLU A 647 -15.77 3.83 12.87
CA GLU A 647 -15.72 2.55 13.59
C GLU A 647 -17.07 2.14 14.20
N VAL A 648 -18.02 3.07 14.33
CA VAL A 648 -19.30 2.88 15.04
C VAL A 648 -20.46 3.54 14.28
N VAL A 649 -21.68 3.33 14.75
CA VAL A 649 -22.86 4.09 14.29
C VAL A 649 -22.67 5.56 14.60
N MET A 650 -23.10 6.41 13.66
CA MET A 650 -23.13 7.85 13.83
C MET A 650 -24.49 8.42 13.46
N GLU A 651 -24.93 9.43 14.21
CA GLU A 651 -26.03 10.28 13.76
C GLU A 651 -25.55 11.14 12.58
N SER A 652 -26.44 11.35 11.61
CA SER A 652 -26.11 11.95 10.32
C SER A 652 -25.67 13.41 10.43
N GLY A 653 -26.27 14.20 11.33
CA GLY A 653 -25.89 15.58 11.63
C GLY A 653 -24.51 15.68 12.28
N LEU A 654 -24.20 14.84 13.27
CA LEU A 654 -22.88 14.78 13.89
C LEU A 654 -21.82 14.37 12.86
N ALA A 655 -22.09 13.32 12.09
CA ALA A 655 -21.21 12.87 11.01
C ALA A 655 -20.93 14.00 10.00
N ALA A 656 -21.95 14.81 9.69
CA ALA A 656 -21.81 15.99 8.84
C ALA A 656 -20.96 17.09 9.47
N HIS A 657 -21.17 17.36 10.75
CA HIS A 657 -20.40 18.34 11.50
C HIS A 657 -18.90 17.98 11.53
N VAL A 658 -18.57 16.73 11.91
CA VAL A 658 -17.18 16.27 12.00
C VAL A 658 -16.49 16.37 10.65
N MET A 659 -17.11 15.87 9.57
CA MET A 659 -16.45 15.90 8.27
C MET A 659 -16.35 17.30 7.68
N SER A 660 -17.30 18.21 7.96
CA SER A 660 -17.17 19.60 7.56
C SER A 660 -15.98 20.27 8.27
N ALA A 661 -15.80 20.02 9.57
CA ALA A 661 -14.66 20.50 10.33
C ALA A 661 -13.34 19.92 9.82
N PHE A 662 -13.30 18.61 9.54
CA PHE A 662 -12.13 17.93 8.97
C PHE A 662 -11.74 18.50 7.62
N VAL A 663 -12.67 18.58 6.66
CA VAL A 663 -12.41 19.11 5.32
C VAL A 663 -11.90 20.55 5.39
N THR A 664 -12.49 21.37 6.27
CA THR A 664 -12.06 22.76 6.47
C THR A 664 -10.63 22.83 7.02
N ALA A 665 -10.30 22.05 8.05
CA ALA A 665 -8.97 22.01 8.65
C ALA A 665 -7.91 21.47 7.67
N TRP A 666 -8.23 20.39 6.96
CA TRP A 666 -7.36 19.75 5.96
C TRP A 666 -7.05 20.71 4.80
N HIS A 667 -8.05 21.47 4.35
CA HIS A 667 -7.87 22.46 3.29
C HIS A 667 -7.13 23.72 3.76
N THR A 668 -7.59 24.36 4.84
CA THR A 668 -7.16 25.71 5.25
C THR A 668 -5.74 25.72 5.79
N ASP A 669 -5.39 24.76 6.62
CA ASP A 669 -4.09 24.73 7.28
C ASP A 669 -3.01 24.04 6.43
N ARG A 670 -3.42 23.46 5.28
CA ARG A 670 -2.61 22.54 4.45
C ARG A 670 -1.87 21.48 5.27
N ARG A 671 -2.45 21.09 6.41
CA ARG A 671 -1.93 20.04 7.29
C ARG A 671 -2.25 18.68 6.71
N GLY A 672 -1.50 17.67 7.12
CA GLY A 672 -1.81 16.28 6.80
C GLY A 672 -3.13 15.82 7.41
N VAL A 673 -3.67 14.70 6.91
CA VAL A 673 -4.90 14.07 7.44
C VAL A 673 -4.81 13.81 8.95
N GLY A 674 -3.66 13.35 9.44
CA GLY A 674 -3.45 12.98 10.84
C GLY A 674 -3.65 14.16 11.82
N PRO A 675 -2.91 15.28 11.67
CA PRO A 675 -3.16 16.49 12.45
C PRO A 675 -4.59 17.03 12.30
N ALA A 676 -5.15 17.05 11.08
CA ALA A 676 -6.51 17.55 10.85
C ALA A 676 -7.56 16.74 11.61
N ILE A 677 -7.49 15.40 11.59
CA ILE A 677 -8.45 14.58 12.34
C ILE A 677 -8.22 14.63 13.86
N ARG A 678 -6.96 14.78 14.31
CA ARG A 678 -6.64 15.01 15.73
C ARG A 678 -7.30 16.30 16.24
N ASP A 679 -7.24 17.37 15.48
CA ASP A 679 -7.86 18.64 15.88
C ASP A 679 -9.38 18.54 15.98
N VAL A 680 -10.02 17.86 15.02
CA VAL A 680 -11.47 17.63 15.08
C VAL A 680 -11.87 16.82 16.31
N ARG A 681 -11.04 15.84 16.72
CA ARG A 681 -11.26 15.08 17.97
C ARG A 681 -11.24 15.99 19.18
N TRP A 682 -10.29 16.92 19.26
CA TRP A 682 -10.25 17.89 20.36
C TRP A 682 -11.37 18.93 20.30
N GLN A 683 -11.81 19.35 19.11
CA GLN A 683 -12.96 20.24 18.96
C GLN A 683 -14.26 19.59 19.46
N LEU A 684 -14.46 18.29 19.23
CA LEU A 684 -15.59 17.56 19.81
C LEU A 684 -15.42 17.34 21.32
N LEU A 685 -14.20 17.03 21.77
CA LEU A 685 -13.93 16.89 23.21
C LEU A 685 -14.23 18.18 23.98
N ALA A 686 -13.94 19.34 23.38
CA ALA A 686 -14.26 20.65 23.92
C ALA A 686 -15.78 20.91 24.06
N ARG A 687 -16.62 20.07 23.44
CA ARG A 687 -18.07 20.04 23.61
C ARG A 687 -18.53 18.94 24.56
N GLY A 688 -17.61 18.19 25.16
CA GLY A 688 -17.92 17.01 25.96
C GLY A 688 -18.22 15.75 25.16
N ASN A 689 -17.93 15.74 23.86
CA ASN A 689 -18.31 14.65 22.96
C ASN A 689 -17.08 13.84 22.53
N VAL A 690 -17.05 12.55 22.86
CA VAL A 690 -15.92 11.66 22.52
C VAL A 690 -16.02 11.04 21.12
N MET A 691 -17.08 11.34 20.34
CA MET A 691 -17.31 10.75 19.01
C MET A 691 -16.28 11.13 17.95
N GLY A 692 -15.40 12.09 18.20
CA GLY A 692 -14.24 12.29 17.32
C GLY A 692 -13.38 11.03 17.21
N LEU A 693 -13.35 10.20 18.27
CA LEU A 693 -12.64 8.93 18.30
C LEU A 693 -13.31 7.84 17.46
N ALA A 694 -14.49 8.09 16.88
CA ALA A 694 -15.12 7.15 15.95
C ALA A 694 -14.38 7.07 14.61
N TYR A 695 -13.49 8.01 14.28
CA TYR A 695 -12.86 8.09 12.96
C TYR A 695 -11.45 7.50 12.95
N SER A 696 -11.15 6.65 11.96
CA SER A 696 -9.85 6.01 11.74
C SER A 696 -9.23 6.47 10.41
N PRO A 697 -8.00 7.00 10.41
CA PRO A 697 -7.28 7.39 9.19
C PRO A 697 -6.47 6.22 8.61
N TYR A 698 -7.05 5.49 7.65
CA TYR A 698 -6.39 4.45 6.87
C TYR A 698 -5.58 5.06 5.71
N CYS A 699 -4.58 5.87 6.03
CA CYS A 699 -3.78 6.66 5.10
C CYS A 699 -2.48 7.11 5.76
N ASP A 700 -1.59 7.78 5.02
CA ASP A 700 -0.48 8.54 5.60
C ASP A 700 -1.02 9.68 6.47
N ALA A 701 -0.45 9.91 7.65
CA ALA A 701 -0.80 11.05 8.49
C ALA A 701 -0.50 12.39 7.81
N ASP A 702 0.50 12.43 6.94
CA ASP A 702 0.95 13.61 6.21
C ASP A 702 0.27 13.79 4.85
N LEU A 703 -0.70 12.93 4.48
CA LEU A 703 -1.45 13.05 3.23
C LEU A 703 -2.14 14.42 3.11
N ARG A 704 -1.90 15.12 2.00
CA ARG A 704 -2.41 16.48 1.71
C ARG A 704 -3.14 16.55 0.38
N LEU A 705 -3.83 17.66 0.16
CA LEU A 705 -4.24 18.09 -1.17
C LEU A 705 -3.01 18.56 -2.00
N PRO A 706 -3.10 18.60 -3.35
CA PRO A 706 -2.01 19.01 -4.24
C PRO A 706 -1.41 20.40 -4.00
#